data_AF-A0A133V9X8-F1
#
_entry.id   AF-A0A133V9X8-F1
#
_cell.length_a   1.000
_cell.length_b   1.000
_cell.length_c   1.000
_cell.angle_alpha   90.00
_cell.angle_beta   90.00
_cell.angle_gamma   90.00
#
_symmetry.space_group_name_H-M   'P 1'
#
loop_
_entity.id
_entity.type
_entity.pdbx_description
1 polymer ?
#
loop_
_entity_poly.entity_id
_entity_poly.type
_entity_poly.pdbx_seq_one_letter_code
_entity_poly.pdbx_strand_id
1 'polypeptide(L)'
;MKQRLMKLTELSLKNYSTIDSQTLDGLSDFNIIIGPNNSGKSSILKAIDKIQQFESGRSPLNDTEVYLEDRRRAVRIIYTFEDQSFELWSSSGDLRLKNEENKKEQFGKITTLFCEEGRLNSYKKEDPGRYLSGLFSDLGYEKTYEISEKIEDDLRKIADPNIQGVSGPIVGKAETVRLACEPGERVIEPELERHGSGVRSLALLLTEIYVNDPDIILLDEPELGLNPAGKRCFLQRLIDLSDDYQIFISTQDSSFVNPLFWKDDENKVSVFHYSISRVIQGREAFVNVEVDEPKTFAGYLPQSTTLKDAHIYVEGKEDVRVFRAYLQRYLEEKSEHFDSKGDVLNRAEIYHLGGSNWEHFLSTIPGAPYSSLVVLDGNMEGQAETVVKRYRDSGYDNLPSFLKCDNLEEVSRSLSTEDEIPVYCLQKDDISEYAGVEDKREAEPQAWKQDSIPGEIEDLFDILFLGGVKVYQAGSIDSGELNKWQEANGNWEAREGELHQTHKSGNNVITLSGFQLKDGIFEADINSVDGGAGQQLIWRGDGDVASNYYIFGTGNLSSDNPIVRAGVYKDGKPQWIKKKNIKNGDLELGQNEFHTYKAEFKGNVHKVYIDNHLVWKIKDDKIEEAGLVGFHCGRHTSFRNVKVWKWN
;
A
#
# COMPACT_ATOMS: atom_id res chain seq x y z
N MET A 1 1.59 33.72 31.16
CA MET A 1 1.50 33.72 29.69
C MET A 1 2.91 33.97 29.16
N LYS A 2 3.50 32.94 28.53
CA LYS A 2 4.76 33.05 27.79
C LYS A 2 4.56 34.11 26.69
N GLN A 3 5.60 34.89 26.38
CA GLN A 3 5.54 35.88 25.30
C GLN A 3 5.25 35.15 23.97
N ARG A 4 4.51 35.78 23.03
CA ARG A 4 4.18 35.15 21.74
C ARG A 4 5.47 34.68 21.06
N LEU A 5 5.53 33.39 20.76
CA LEU A 5 6.67 32.70 20.17
C LEU A 5 6.97 33.25 18.77
N MET A 6 8.25 33.41 18.43
CA MET A 6 8.65 33.76 17.07
C MET A 6 8.61 32.48 16.23
N LYS A 7 7.54 32.30 15.44
CA LYS A 7 7.27 31.06 14.70
C LYS A 7 8.03 31.01 13.38
N LEU A 8 8.78 29.92 13.13
CA LEU A 8 9.42 29.65 11.86
C LEU A 8 8.36 29.18 10.86
N THR A 9 8.15 29.91 9.76
CA THR A 9 7.14 29.60 8.74
C THR A 9 7.72 28.95 7.50
N GLU A 10 9.02 29.16 7.24
CA GLU A 10 9.72 28.52 6.14
C GLU A 10 11.23 28.33 6.46
N LEU A 11 11.80 27.22 5.98
CA LEU A 11 13.23 26.92 6.03
C LEU A 11 13.74 26.60 4.62
N SER A 12 14.72 27.35 4.11
CA SER A 12 15.40 27.02 2.85
C SER A 12 16.88 26.70 3.04
N LEU A 13 17.31 25.54 2.53
CA LEU A 13 18.65 24.97 2.66
C LEU A 13 19.32 24.87 1.29
N LYS A 14 20.62 25.18 1.23
CA LYS A 14 21.45 24.94 0.05
C LYS A 14 22.85 24.45 0.43
N ASN A 15 23.30 23.39 -0.23
CA ASN A 15 24.58 22.72 -0.02
C ASN A 15 24.86 22.32 1.45
N TYR A 16 23.83 21.97 2.23
CA TYR A 16 23.96 21.61 3.64
C TYR A 16 23.84 20.11 3.87
N SER A 17 24.87 19.49 4.43
CA SER A 17 24.93 18.05 4.76
C SER A 17 24.58 17.18 3.54
N THR A 18 23.51 16.39 3.60
CA THR A 18 23.06 15.55 2.48
C THR A 18 22.19 16.30 1.47
N ILE A 19 21.91 17.59 1.67
CA ILE A 19 20.92 18.38 0.92
C ILE A 19 21.61 19.37 -0.02
N ASP A 20 21.36 19.23 -1.33
CA ASP A 20 21.82 20.19 -2.35
C ASP A 20 20.97 21.46 -2.35
N SER A 21 19.63 21.31 -2.39
CA SER A 21 18.64 22.39 -2.26
C SER A 21 17.33 21.83 -1.69
N GLN A 22 16.71 22.54 -0.74
CA GLN A 22 15.40 22.20 -0.16
C GLN A 22 14.74 23.46 0.38
N THR A 23 13.43 23.61 0.20
CA THR A 23 12.62 24.59 0.93
C THR A 23 11.50 23.83 1.64
N LEU A 24 11.27 24.13 2.90
CA LEU A 24 10.11 23.64 3.66
C LEU A 24 9.25 24.86 3.89
N ASP A 25 8.22 25.05 3.07
CA ASP A 25 7.22 26.10 3.27
C ASP A 25 6.02 25.59 4.08
N GLY A 26 5.21 26.51 4.60
CA GLY A 26 3.99 26.14 5.31
C GLY A 26 4.25 25.44 6.65
N LEU A 27 5.37 25.75 7.31
CA LEU A 27 5.68 25.24 8.64
C LEU A 27 4.63 25.73 9.65
N SER A 28 4.11 24.80 10.43
CA SER A 28 3.04 24.99 11.40
C SER A 28 3.57 24.89 12.84
N ASP A 29 2.69 24.74 13.82
CA ASP A 29 3.08 24.58 15.24
C ASP A 29 3.67 23.20 15.50
N PHE A 30 3.13 22.17 14.84
CA PHE A 30 3.61 20.79 14.89
C PHE A 30 3.96 20.28 13.49
N ASN A 31 5.23 19.97 13.25
CA ASN A 31 5.78 19.66 11.94
C ASN A 31 6.34 18.23 11.92
N ILE A 32 5.86 17.38 11.01
CA ILE A 32 6.28 15.98 10.90
C ILE A 32 7.08 15.81 9.61
N ILE A 33 8.34 15.37 9.73
CA ILE A 33 9.20 15.04 8.60
C ILE A 33 9.31 13.52 8.51
N ILE A 34 8.66 12.92 7.51
CA ILE A 34 8.61 11.46 7.33
C ILE A 34 9.40 11.01 6.09
N GLY A 35 10.11 9.90 6.23
CA GLY A 35 10.83 9.29 5.11
C GLY A 35 11.81 8.20 5.53
N PRO A 36 12.44 7.51 4.58
CA PRO A 36 13.38 6.42 4.87
C PRO A 36 14.64 6.93 5.58
N ASN A 37 15.45 6.00 6.10
CA ASN A 37 16.76 6.33 6.64
C ASN A 37 17.65 6.97 5.57
N ASN A 38 18.55 7.85 6.00
CA ASN A 38 19.48 8.58 5.13
C ASN A 38 18.83 9.53 4.10
N SER A 39 17.52 9.82 4.22
CA SER A 39 16.81 10.78 3.36
C SER A 39 17.18 12.24 3.61
N GLY A 40 17.73 12.56 4.79
CA GLY A 40 18.13 13.92 5.19
C GLY A 40 17.27 14.53 6.31
N LYS A 41 16.34 13.78 6.91
CA LYS A 41 15.46 14.26 8.01
C LYS A 41 16.26 14.85 9.18
N SER A 42 17.24 14.12 9.70
CA SER A 42 18.12 14.59 10.78
C SER A 42 18.98 15.79 10.36
N SER A 43 19.33 15.91 9.07
CA SER A 43 20.02 17.09 8.55
C SER A 43 19.12 18.33 8.62
N ILE A 44 17.82 18.21 8.34
CA ILE A 44 16.87 19.32 8.50
C ILE A 44 16.79 19.77 9.96
N LEU A 45 16.61 18.83 10.91
CA LEU A 45 16.55 19.17 12.33
C LEU A 45 17.85 19.86 12.80
N LYS A 46 19.01 19.34 12.38
CA LYS A 46 20.31 19.98 12.67
C LYS A 46 20.42 21.39 12.10
N ALA A 47 19.89 21.62 10.90
CA ALA A 47 19.86 22.96 10.31
C ALA A 47 19.00 23.94 11.13
N ILE A 48 17.87 23.48 11.69
CA ILE A 48 17.02 24.30 12.56
C ILE A 48 17.76 24.60 13.88
N ASP A 49 18.45 23.62 14.47
CA ASP A 49 19.21 23.79 15.71
C ASP A 49 20.33 24.85 15.59
N LYS A 50 20.89 25.06 14.38
CA LYS A 50 21.93 26.09 14.14
C LYS A 50 21.49 27.51 14.50
N ILE A 51 20.17 27.79 14.59
CA ILE A 51 19.63 29.09 15.01
C ILE A 51 20.11 29.44 16.43
N GLN A 52 20.08 28.49 17.37
CA GLN A 52 20.48 28.72 18.77
C GLN A 52 21.98 29.01 18.90
N GLN A 53 22.81 28.38 18.06
CA GLN A 53 24.27 28.49 18.13
C GLN A 53 24.80 29.86 17.66
N PHE A 54 23.92 30.73 17.14
CA PHE A 54 24.27 32.03 16.59
C PHE A 54 24.48 33.14 17.64
N GLU A 55 24.32 32.88 18.94
CA GLU A 55 24.51 33.88 20.02
C GLU A 55 25.87 34.61 20.00
N SER A 56 26.89 34.04 19.35
CA SER A 56 28.24 34.64 19.21
C SER A 56 28.50 35.34 17.86
N GLY A 57 27.51 35.41 16.96
CA GLY A 57 27.65 35.94 15.60
C GLY A 57 28.27 34.94 14.61
N ARG A 58 28.49 33.70 15.04
CA ARG A 58 28.96 32.57 14.23
C ARG A 58 28.26 31.31 14.69
N SER A 59 27.92 30.44 13.76
CA SER A 59 27.41 29.10 14.04
C SER A 59 28.39 28.08 13.44
N PRO A 60 28.97 27.15 14.23
CA PRO A 60 29.97 26.20 13.73
C PRO A 60 29.48 25.43 12.52
N LEU A 61 30.36 25.18 11.55
CA LEU A 61 30.06 24.36 10.39
C LEU A 61 31.14 23.29 10.23
N ASN A 62 30.77 22.03 10.43
CA ASN A 62 31.66 20.90 10.25
C ASN A 62 31.80 20.53 8.76
N ASP A 63 32.90 19.89 8.39
CA ASP A 63 33.12 19.45 7.00
C ASP A 63 32.04 18.49 6.51
N THR A 64 31.56 17.62 7.40
CA THR A 64 30.46 16.67 7.14
C THR A 64 29.09 17.34 6.97
N GLU A 65 28.98 18.62 7.33
CA GLU A 65 27.79 19.45 7.13
C GLU A 65 27.84 20.25 5.82
N VAL A 66 28.88 20.08 5.00
CA VAL A 66 28.96 20.63 3.65
C VAL A 66 28.57 19.56 2.64
N TYR A 67 27.72 19.90 1.67
CA TYR A 67 27.26 18.95 0.67
C TYR A 67 28.41 18.32 -0.14
N LEU A 68 28.44 16.99 -0.17
CA LEU A 68 29.52 16.15 -0.71
C LEU A 68 30.90 16.47 -0.12
N GLU A 69 30.95 17.12 1.04
CA GLU A 69 32.17 17.61 1.69
C GLU A 69 32.99 18.54 0.77
N ASP A 70 32.35 19.12 -0.26
CA ASP A 70 33.01 19.98 -1.24
C ASP A 70 33.03 21.43 -0.74
N ARG A 71 34.15 21.81 -0.09
CA ARG A 71 34.39 23.17 0.44
C ARG A 71 34.33 24.29 -0.61
N ARG A 72 34.22 23.99 -1.90
CA ARG A 72 33.97 25.00 -2.95
C ARG A 72 32.50 25.43 -3.00
N ARG A 73 31.60 24.63 -2.44
CA ARG A 73 30.16 24.92 -2.38
C ARG A 73 29.86 25.76 -1.16
N ALA A 74 29.33 26.96 -1.38
CA ALA A 74 28.89 27.79 -0.28
C ALA A 74 27.58 27.24 0.31
N VAL A 75 27.55 27.12 1.64
CA VAL A 75 26.38 26.69 2.41
C VAL A 75 25.48 27.90 2.66
N ARG A 76 24.17 27.72 2.47
CA ARG A 76 23.15 28.74 2.78
C ARG A 76 22.03 28.09 3.58
N ILE A 77 21.63 28.75 4.66
CA ILE A 77 20.46 28.41 5.44
C ILE A 77 19.65 29.70 5.61
N ILE A 78 18.43 29.71 5.08
CA ILE A 78 17.51 30.83 5.13
C ILE A 78 16.37 30.42 6.04
N TYR A 79 16.09 31.26 7.03
CA TYR A 79 15.00 31.08 7.96
C TYR A 79 14.02 32.22 7.78
N THR A 80 12.75 31.89 7.59
CA THR A 80 11.66 32.86 7.46
C THR A 80 10.68 32.66 8.58
N PHE A 81 10.42 33.74 9.30
CA PHE A 81 9.46 33.87 10.39
C PHE A 81 8.32 34.79 9.93
N GLU A 82 7.22 34.81 10.68
CA GLU A 82 6.01 35.59 10.35
C GLU A 82 6.30 37.05 9.89
N ASP A 83 7.24 37.73 10.56
CA ASP A 83 7.53 39.15 10.31
C ASP A 83 8.93 39.42 9.71
N GLN A 84 9.79 38.41 9.58
CA GLN A 84 11.19 38.61 9.17
C GLN A 84 11.86 37.36 8.58
N SER A 85 12.90 37.55 7.77
CA SER A 85 13.73 36.47 7.25
C SER A 85 15.22 36.78 7.43
N PHE A 86 16.05 35.76 7.68
CA PHE A 86 17.50 35.91 7.73
C PHE A 86 18.24 34.76 7.06
N GLU A 87 19.45 35.05 6.58
CA GLU A 87 20.32 34.11 5.87
C GLU A 87 21.62 33.91 6.65
N LEU A 88 21.87 32.67 7.07
CA LEU A 88 23.19 32.19 7.45
C LEU A 88 23.92 31.66 6.22
N TRP A 89 25.18 32.06 6.09
CA TRP A 89 25.99 31.76 4.92
C TRP A 89 27.44 31.46 5.30
N SER A 90 28.06 30.52 4.58
CA SER A 90 29.50 30.31 4.62
C SER A 90 30.02 29.84 3.27
N SER A 91 31.10 30.45 2.78
CA SER A 91 31.94 29.89 1.71
C SER A 91 33.15 29.13 2.23
N SER A 92 33.48 29.28 3.51
CA SER A 92 34.63 28.63 4.16
C SER A 92 34.57 28.87 5.68
N GLY A 93 34.62 27.79 6.46
CA GLY A 93 34.55 27.86 7.93
C GLY A 93 33.12 28.07 8.45
N ASP A 94 32.99 28.66 9.64
CA ASP A 94 31.70 28.83 10.33
C ASP A 94 30.68 29.66 9.54
N LEU A 95 29.39 29.35 9.74
CA LEU A 95 28.25 30.11 9.23
C LEU A 95 28.17 31.49 9.88
N ARG A 96 27.82 32.51 9.07
CA ARG A 96 27.67 33.91 9.48
C ARG A 96 26.39 34.50 8.90
N LEU A 97 25.83 35.50 9.58
CA LEU A 97 24.77 36.31 9.00
C LEU A 97 25.29 37.07 7.77
N LYS A 98 24.51 37.04 6.69
CA LYS A 98 24.88 37.72 5.44
C LYS A 98 24.83 39.24 5.52
N ASN A 99 23.93 39.81 6.34
CA ASN A 99 23.77 41.25 6.52
C ASN A 99 24.24 41.65 7.93
N GLU A 100 25.49 42.13 8.05
CA GLU A 100 26.13 42.46 9.35
C GLU A 100 25.67 43.78 9.99
N GLU A 101 24.83 44.61 9.34
CA GLU A 101 24.56 45.98 9.80
C GLU A 101 23.53 46.10 10.95
N ASN A 102 22.62 45.13 11.15
CA ASN A 102 21.60 45.15 12.20
C ASN A 102 21.94 44.22 13.39
N LYS A 103 23.04 44.53 14.08
CA LYS A 103 23.62 43.70 15.14
C LYS A 103 22.75 43.64 16.40
N LYS A 104 22.46 42.43 16.89
CA LYS A 104 22.04 42.09 18.27
C LYS A 104 20.64 42.50 18.75
N GLU A 105 20.03 43.57 18.25
CA GLU A 105 18.72 44.03 18.76
C GLU A 105 17.50 43.42 18.03
N GLN A 106 17.66 42.90 16.81
CA GLN A 106 16.56 42.29 16.04
C GLN A 106 16.24 40.83 16.42
N PHE A 107 17.13 40.16 17.16
CA PHE A 107 16.98 38.75 17.51
C PHE A 107 16.63 38.61 18.98
N GLY A 108 15.39 38.19 19.28
CA GLY A 108 15.11 37.54 20.55
C GLY A 108 15.95 36.26 20.64
N LYS A 109 16.38 35.87 21.85
CA LYS A 109 17.09 34.61 22.06
C LYS A 109 16.14 33.45 21.74
N ILE A 110 16.22 32.89 20.52
CA ILE A 110 15.50 31.67 20.14
C ILE A 110 16.27 30.48 20.72
N THR A 111 15.60 29.72 21.56
CA THR A 111 16.13 28.54 22.22
C THR A 111 15.60 27.27 21.56
N THR A 112 16.49 26.33 21.27
CA THR A 112 16.14 25.02 20.73
C THR A 112 16.44 23.94 21.77
N LEU A 113 15.65 22.87 21.77
CA LEU A 113 15.96 21.62 22.45
C LEU A 113 16.01 20.50 21.41
N PHE A 114 17.21 20.03 21.09
CA PHE A 114 17.41 18.94 20.14
C PHE A 114 17.65 17.59 20.84
N CYS A 115 16.75 16.64 20.60
CA CYS A 115 16.89 15.26 21.01
C CYS A 115 17.23 14.38 19.79
N GLU A 116 18.52 14.12 19.59
CA GLU A 116 18.99 13.20 18.56
C GLU A 116 18.64 11.73 18.88
N GLU A 117 18.53 10.89 17.86
CA GLU A 117 18.30 9.44 18.01
C GLU A 117 19.32 8.78 18.97
N GLY A 118 20.59 9.18 18.84
CA GLY A 118 21.67 8.72 19.72
C GLY A 118 21.47 9.13 21.19
N ARG A 119 20.82 10.28 21.44
CA ARG A 119 20.50 10.78 22.78
C ARG A 119 19.42 9.95 23.45
N LEU A 120 18.37 9.54 22.72
CA LEU A 120 17.37 8.59 23.23
C LEU A 120 18.01 7.27 23.67
N ASN A 121 19.02 6.79 22.92
CA ASN A 121 19.78 5.61 23.33
C ASN A 121 20.70 5.84 24.54
N SER A 122 21.20 7.07 24.73
CA SER A 122 21.99 7.44 25.91
C SER A 122 21.14 7.39 27.19
N TYR A 123 19.88 7.87 27.14
CA TYR A 123 18.95 7.82 28.27
C TYR A 123 18.71 6.41 28.80
N LYS A 124 18.76 5.39 27.93
CA LYS A 124 18.61 3.98 28.34
C LYS A 124 19.72 3.50 29.28
N LYS A 125 20.89 4.15 29.23
CA LYS A 125 22.09 3.81 30.02
C LYS A 125 22.30 4.71 31.23
N GLU A 126 21.59 5.83 31.30
CA GLU A 126 21.68 6.80 32.39
C GLU A 126 20.92 6.32 33.64
N ASP A 127 21.41 6.75 34.80
CA ASP A 127 20.70 6.62 36.07
C ASP A 127 19.67 7.76 36.18
N PRO A 128 18.35 7.47 36.13
CA PRO A 128 17.33 8.52 36.07
C PRO A 128 17.39 9.45 37.28
N GLY A 129 17.61 8.91 38.49
CA GLY A 129 17.66 9.70 39.71
C GLY A 129 18.78 10.74 39.69
N ARG A 130 20.00 10.33 39.28
CA ARG A 130 21.14 11.22 39.14
C ARG A 130 20.94 12.26 38.04
N TYR A 131 20.42 11.85 36.89
CA TYR A 131 20.20 12.75 35.75
C TYR A 131 19.18 13.84 36.08
N LEU A 132 18.03 13.44 36.63
CA LEU A 132 16.97 14.35 37.06
C LEU A 132 17.46 15.31 38.14
N SER A 133 18.23 14.81 39.12
CA SER A 133 18.83 15.66 40.16
C SER A 133 19.73 16.75 39.58
N GLY A 134 20.50 16.42 38.54
CA GLY A 134 21.29 17.40 37.80
C GLY A 134 20.43 18.48 37.14
N LEU A 135 19.38 18.09 36.42
CA LEU A 135 18.47 19.04 35.76
C LEU A 135 17.73 19.95 36.75
N PHE A 136 17.30 19.41 37.89
CA PHE A 136 16.59 20.17 38.92
C PHE A 136 17.52 20.96 39.84
N SER A 137 18.85 20.77 39.76
CA SER A 137 19.78 21.38 40.71
C SER A 137 19.76 22.91 40.72
N ASP A 138 19.45 23.51 39.57
CA ASP A 138 19.36 24.96 39.39
C ASP A 138 17.92 25.50 39.55
N LEU A 139 16.95 24.61 39.85
CA LEU A 139 15.53 24.97 39.99
C LEU A 139 15.11 25.13 41.46
N GLY A 140 14.27 26.12 41.73
CA GLY A 140 13.65 26.31 43.04
C GLY A 140 12.61 25.22 43.35
N TYR A 141 12.35 24.98 44.63
CA TYR A 141 11.44 23.93 45.10
C TYR A 141 10.05 23.96 44.43
N GLU A 142 9.42 25.13 44.34
CA GLU A 142 8.09 25.28 43.74
C GLU A 142 8.07 24.89 42.25
N LYS A 143 9.08 25.34 41.48
CA LYS A 143 9.18 25.03 40.04
C LYS A 143 9.51 23.55 39.81
N THR A 144 10.36 22.97 40.66
CA THR A 144 10.64 21.52 40.63
C THR A 144 9.37 20.71 40.89
N TYR A 145 8.57 21.10 41.89
CA TYR A 145 7.30 20.44 42.20
C TYR A 145 6.30 20.53 41.04
N GLU A 146 6.10 21.73 40.47
CA GLU A 146 5.20 21.93 39.33
C GLU A 146 5.60 21.09 38.11
N ILE A 147 6.90 21.06 37.79
CA ILE A 147 7.43 20.26 36.67
C ILE A 147 7.25 18.76 36.94
N SER A 148 7.54 18.32 38.17
CA SER A 148 7.32 16.92 38.60
C SER A 148 5.86 16.48 38.44
N GLU A 149 4.89 17.31 38.84
CA GLU A 149 3.47 16.98 38.65
C GLU A 149 3.07 16.86 37.18
N LYS A 150 3.57 17.76 36.31
CA LYS A 150 3.32 17.70 34.87
C LYS A 150 3.88 16.42 34.23
N ILE A 151 5.12 16.06 34.58
CA ILE A 151 5.76 14.84 34.08
C ILE A 151 4.99 13.59 34.54
N GLU A 152 4.56 13.57 35.80
CA GLU A 152 3.81 12.44 36.34
C GLU A 152 2.45 12.25 35.64
N ASP A 153 1.70 13.34 35.43
CA ASP A 153 0.43 13.30 34.69
C ASP A 153 0.63 12.79 33.25
N ASP A 154 1.67 13.28 32.56
CA ASP A 154 2.00 12.83 31.21
C ASP A 154 2.39 11.36 31.16
N LEU A 155 3.24 10.89 32.07
CA LEU A 155 3.67 9.50 32.10
C LEU A 155 2.53 8.55 32.45
N ARG A 156 1.60 8.95 33.31
CA ARG A 156 0.39 8.18 33.61
C ARG A 156 -0.51 8.03 32.38
N LYS A 157 -0.61 9.07 31.55
CA LYS A 157 -1.39 9.05 30.30
C LYS A 157 -0.70 8.27 29.20
N ILE A 158 0.62 8.39 29.07
CA ILE A 158 1.39 7.86 27.93
C ILE A 158 1.86 6.43 28.18
N ALA A 159 2.35 6.12 29.37
CA ALA A 159 3.09 4.89 29.63
C ALA A 159 2.32 3.90 30.52
N ASP A 160 2.03 4.28 31.77
CA ASP A 160 1.39 3.39 32.74
C ASP A 160 0.61 4.20 33.79
N PRO A 161 -0.71 3.99 33.92
CA PRO A 161 -1.55 4.73 34.86
C PRO A 161 -1.16 4.52 36.33
N ASN A 162 -0.35 3.50 36.63
CA ASN A 162 0.13 3.22 37.98
C ASN A 162 1.41 3.95 38.36
N ILE A 163 2.03 4.73 37.45
CA ILE A 163 3.25 5.49 37.77
C ILE A 163 2.94 6.50 38.89
N GLN A 164 3.60 6.35 40.04
CA GLN A 164 3.49 7.29 41.15
C GLN A 164 4.83 7.96 41.46
N GLY A 165 4.81 9.28 41.70
CA GLY A 165 5.91 10.04 42.29
C GLY A 165 7.15 10.15 41.41
N VAL A 166 7.09 10.97 40.36
CA VAL A 166 8.30 11.34 39.60
C VAL A 166 9.01 12.49 40.31
N SER A 167 9.81 12.14 41.32
CA SER A 167 10.58 13.11 42.11
C SER A 167 12.09 12.89 41.94
N GLY A 168 12.80 13.95 41.51
CA GLY A 168 14.26 14.00 41.60
C GLY A 168 14.71 14.51 42.98
N PRO A 169 15.84 14.04 43.54
CA PRO A 169 16.35 14.60 44.78
C PRO A 169 16.84 16.04 44.55
N ILE A 170 16.26 17.01 45.27
CA ILE A 170 16.75 18.39 45.34
C ILE A 170 17.98 18.38 46.27
N VAL A 171 19.18 18.61 45.71
CA VAL A 171 20.42 18.68 46.50
C VAL A 171 20.55 20.06 47.12
N GLY A 172 19.84 20.27 48.24
CA GLY A 172 20.13 21.29 49.24
C GLY A 172 20.70 20.62 50.49
N LYS A 173 21.76 21.20 51.07
CA LYS A 173 22.51 20.65 52.22
C LYS A 173 21.58 20.12 53.34
N ALA A 174 21.88 18.86 53.73
CA ALA A 174 21.30 18.10 54.85
C ALA A 174 19.80 17.73 54.68
N GLU A 175 19.56 16.42 54.64
CA GLU A 175 18.27 15.75 54.46
C GLU A 175 17.75 15.75 53.01
N THR A 176 17.80 14.57 52.39
CA THR A 176 17.12 14.27 51.13
C THR A 176 15.65 14.62 51.25
N VAL A 177 15.21 15.71 50.62
CA VAL A 177 13.78 15.96 50.39
C VAL A 177 13.34 14.96 49.31
N ARG A 178 13.03 13.74 49.74
CA ARG A 178 12.09 12.87 49.03
C ARG A 178 10.72 13.40 49.40
N LEU A 179 9.79 13.53 48.44
CA LEU A 179 8.41 13.93 48.71
C LEU A 179 7.79 12.90 49.67
N ALA A 180 7.92 13.14 50.97
CA ALA A 180 7.18 12.46 52.00
C ALA A 180 5.93 13.28 52.24
N CYS A 181 4.80 12.77 51.75
CA CYS A 181 3.51 13.16 52.31
C CYS A 181 3.50 12.64 53.76
N GLU A 182 3.74 13.55 54.69
CA GLU A 182 3.68 13.37 56.15
C GLU A 182 4.68 12.39 56.81
N PRO A 183 5.04 12.62 58.10
CA PRO A 183 5.94 11.74 58.83
C PRO A 183 5.24 10.41 59.15
N GLY A 184 5.56 9.35 58.39
CA GLY A 184 5.12 7.99 58.70
C GLY A 184 4.71 7.12 57.50
N GLU A 185 4.56 7.69 56.31
CA GLU A 185 4.24 6.91 55.11
C GLU A 185 5.46 6.26 54.46
N ARG A 186 5.26 5.08 53.86
CA ARG A 186 6.28 4.34 53.12
C ARG A 186 6.81 5.22 51.98
N VAL A 187 8.12 5.46 51.99
CA VAL A 187 8.84 6.05 50.86
C VAL A 187 8.70 5.13 49.66
N ILE A 188 7.94 5.56 48.66
CA ILE A 188 7.89 4.90 47.35
C ILE A 188 9.22 5.23 46.67
N GLU A 189 10.09 4.23 46.48
CA GLU A 189 11.29 4.37 45.62
C GLU A 189 10.84 4.83 44.23
N PRO A 190 11.60 5.66 43.51
CA PRO A 190 11.17 6.11 42.18
C PRO A 190 10.90 4.89 41.30
N GLU A 191 9.62 4.61 41.03
CA GLU A 191 9.15 3.43 40.29
C GLU A 191 9.73 3.41 38.87
N LEU A 192 10.22 4.55 38.37
CA LEU A 192 10.86 4.74 37.07
C LEU A 192 11.99 3.74 36.77
N GLU A 193 12.78 3.34 37.78
CA GLU A 193 13.84 2.34 37.62
C GLU A 193 13.30 0.94 37.30
N ARG A 194 12.06 0.65 37.73
CA ARG A 194 11.37 -0.63 37.49
C ARG A 194 10.67 -0.67 36.13
N HIS A 195 10.44 0.48 35.49
CA HIS A 195 9.84 0.56 34.16
C HIS A 195 10.87 0.30 33.05
N GLY A 196 10.37 -0.10 31.87
CA GLY A 196 11.19 -0.35 30.69
C GLY A 196 11.93 0.90 30.19
N SER A 197 12.99 0.69 29.42
CA SER A 197 13.88 1.75 28.92
C SER A 197 13.17 2.83 28.10
N GLY A 198 12.05 2.52 27.45
CA GLY A 198 11.22 3.49 26.73
C GLY A 198 10.54 4.53 27.64
N VAL A 199 9.94 4.08 28.75
CA VAL A 199 9.29 4.97 29.73
C VAL A 199 10.30 5.91 30.38
N ARG A 200 11.49 5.40 30.69
CA ARG A 200 12.60 6.21 31.23
C ARG A 200 13.04 7.29 30.24
N SER A 201 13.21 6.92 28.96
CA SER A 201 13.63 7.86 27.92
C SER A 201 12.60 8.98 27.73
N LEU A 202 11.31 8.62 27.74
CA LEU A 202 10.20 9.58 27.68
C LEU A 202 10.19 10.53 28.89
N ALA A 203 10.35 10.00 30.11
CA ALA A 203 10.37 10.81 31.32
C ALA A 203 11.51 11.83 31.31
N LEU A 204 12.71 11.40 30.88
CA LEU A 204 13.87 12.28 30.76
C LEU A 204 13.66 13.35 29.69
N LEU A 205 13.09 12.98 28.54
CA LEU A 205 12.75 13.92 27.48
C LEU A 205 11.73 14.97 27.93
N LEU A 206 10.62 14.56 28.53
CA LEU A 206 9.60 15.48 29.05
C LEU A 206 10.18 16.40 30.13
N THR A 207 11.04 15.86 31.00
CA THR A 207 11.73 16.68 32.00
C THR A 207 12.57 17.76 31.34
N GLU A 208 13.38 17.41 30.34
CA GLU A 208 14.19 18.41 29.64
C GLU A 208 13.35 19.47 28.94
N ILE A 209 12.22 19.09 28.33
CA ILE A 209 11.28 20.04 27.72
C ILE A 209 10.81 21.05 28.76
N TYR A 210 10.32 20.59 29.91
CA TYR A 210 9.77 21.47 30.95
C TYR A 210 10.82 22.27 31.72
N VAL A 211 12.02 21.72 31.91
CA VAL A 211 13.11 22.38 32.62
C VAL A 211 13.72 23.48 31.75
N ASN A 212 14.02 23.16 30.48
CA ASN A 212 14.66 24.12 29.56
C ASN A 212 13.66 25.14 29.00
N ASP A 213 12.37 24.77 28.89
CA ASP A 213 11.30 25.61 28.37
C ASP A 213 11.68 26.30 27.03
N PRO A 214 12.11 25.52 26.01
CA PRO A 214 12.65 26.07 24.76
C PRO A 214 11.57 26.82 23.96
N ASP A 215 11.96 27.45 22.86
CA ASP A 215 11.02 27.96 21.87
C ASP A 215 10.68 26.87 20.84
N ILE A 216 11.71 26.14 20.39
CA ILE A 216 11.58 25.08 19.37
C ILE A 216 12.05 23.72 19.95
N ILE A 217 11.23 22.69 19.78
CA ILE A 217 11.56 21.31 20.15
C ILE A 217 11.84 20.51 18.88
N LEU A 218 12.99 19.83 18.83
CA LEU A 218 13.43 19.02 17.70
C LEU A 218 13.63 17.58 18.17
N LEU A 219 12.87 16.62 17.65
CA LEU A 219 12.91 15.21 18.07
C LEU A 219 13.22 14.30 16.89
N ASP A 220 14.27 13.49 16.99
CA ASP A 220 14.65 12.52 15.96
C ASP A 220 14.29 11.08 16.39
N GLU A 221 13.37 10.46 15.64
CA GLU A 221 12.76 9.14 15.87
C GLU A 221 12.23 8.97 17.33
N PRO A 222 11.36 9.91 17.81
CA PRO A 222 10.87 9.94 19.20
C PRO A 222 10.08 8.70 19.65
N GLU A 223 9.59 7.91 18.71
CA GLU A 223 8.78 6.71 18.92
C GLU A 223 9.58 5.48 19.37
N LEU A 224 10.92 5.54 19.28
CA LEU A 224 11.79 4.40 19.51
C LEU A 224 11.67 3.86 20.95
N GLY A 225 11.16 2.63 21.07
CA GLY A 225 11.01 1.95 22.36
C GLY A 225 9.65 2.17 23.03
N LEU A 226 8.71 2.89 22.40
CA LEU A 226 7.32 2.98 22.83
C LEU A 226 6.49 1.85 22.21
N ASN A 227 5.55 1.32 22.98
CA ASN A 227 4.55 0.38 22.45
C ASN A 227 3.47 1.15 21.63
N PRO A 228 2.61 0.47 20.85
CA PRO A 228 1.62 1.14 20.00
C PRO A 228 0.68 2.10 20.75
N ALA A 229 0.27 1.79 22.00
CA ALA A 229 -0.57 2.68 22.78
C ALA A 229 0.20 3.94 23.23
N GLY A 230 1.43 3.77 23.70
CA GLY A 230 2.30 4.86 24.12
C GLY A 230 2.70 5.79 22.98
N LYS A 231 2.89 5.26 21.76
CA LYS A 231 3.10 6.10 20.55
C LYS A 231 1.95 7.07 20.33
N ARG A 232 0.71 6.57 20.41
CA ARG A 232 -0.50 7.39 20.22
C ARG A 232 -0.64 8.47 21.29
N CYS A 233 -0.53 8.09 22.56
CA CYS A 233 -0.62 9.03 23.66
C CYS A 233 0.50 10.07 23.62
N PHE A 234 1.71 9.65 23.22
CA PHE A 234 2.84 10.57 23.10
C PHE A 234 2.66 11.57 21.96
N LEU A 235 2.21 11.11 20.79
CA LEU A 235 1.87 11.98 19.67
C LEU A 235 0.80 13.00 20.06
N GLN A 236 -0.27 12.56 20.73
CA GLN A 236 -1.30 13.47 21.24
C GLN A 236 -0.69 14.51 22.19
N ARG A 237 0.19 14.08 23.10
CA ARG A 237 0.84 15.01 24.02
C ARG A 237 1.73 16.03 23.32
N LEU A 238 2.44 15.62 22.26
CA LEU A 238 3.24 16.54 21.45
C LEU A 238 2.36 17.56 20.73
N ILE A 239 1.20 17.15 20.21
CA ILE A 239 0.22 18.09 19.62
C ILE A 239 -0.26 19.09 20.68
N ASP A 240 -0.61 18.62 21.89
CA ASP A 240 -1.01 19.52 22.98
C ASP A 240 0.12 20.50 23.38
N LEU A 241 1.37 20.02 23.39
CA LEU A 241 2.55 20.87 23.65
C LEU A 241 2.80 21.88 22.53
N SER A 242 2.33 21.63 21.31
CA SER A 242 2.52 22.56 20.18
C SER A 242 1.81 23.90 20.37
N ASP A 243 0.89 24.00 21.34
CA ASP A 243 0.27 25.26 21.73
C ASP A 243 1.28 26.23 22.39
N ASP A 244 2.31 25.69 23.06
CA ASP A 244 3.33 26.46 23.80
C ASP A 244 4.71 26.45 23.12
N TYR A 245 4.95 25.51 22.20
CA TYR A 245 6.24 25.26 21.56
C TYR A 245 6.06 25.04 20.06
N GLN A 246 7.03 25.45 19.23
CA GLN A 246 7.07 24.94 17.86
C GLN A 246 7.83 23.61 17.84
N ILE A 247 7.21 22.55 17.32
CA ILE A 247 7.75 21.19 17.40
C ILE A 247 8.03 20.66 16.00
N PHE A 248 9.19 20.02 15.84
CA PHE A 248 9.58 19.28 14.65
C PHE A 248 9.95 17.86 15.04
N ILE A 249 9.34 16.88 14.40
CA ILE A 249 9.69 15.48 14.56
C ILE A 249 10.22 14.91 13.25
N SER A 250 11.26 14.09 13.30
CA SER A 250 11.61 13.19 12.19
C SER A 250 11.29 11.76 12.55
N THR A 251 10.69 11.03 11.61
CA THR A 251 10.26 9.65 11.85
C THR A 251 10.28 8.84 10.55
N GLN A 252 10.45 7.53 10.66
CA GLN A 252 10.12 6.57 9.60
C GLN A 252 8.81 5.82 9.89
N ASP A 253 8.23 6.02 11.07
CA ASP A 253 7.01 5.40 11.53
C ASP A 253 5.77 6.16 11.05
N SER A 254 5.28 5.67 9.92
CA SER A 254 3.89 5.70 9.48
C SER A 254 2.80 6.06 10.48
N SER A 255 2.80 5.46 11.67
CA SER A 255 1.72 5.64 12.65
C SER A 255 1.69 7.05 13.24
N PHE A 256 2.77 7.83 13.09
CA PHE A 256 2.84 9.24 13.45
C PHE A 256 2.20 10.15 12.41
N VAL A 257 1.92 9.63 11.21
CA VAL A 257 1.20 10.33 10.14
C VAL A 257 -0.23 9.78 10.07
N ASN A 258 -1.06 10.09 11.07
CA ASN A 258 -2.47 9.73 11.06
C ASN A 258 -3.32 10.93 11.51
N PRO A 259 -4.06 11.58 10.59
CA PRO A 259 -4.81 12.79 10.86
C PRO A 259 -5.97 12.61 11.82
N LEU A 260 -6.36 11.36 12.15
CA LEU A 260 -7.29 11.11 13.24
C LEU A 260 -6.78 11.63 14.59
N PHE A 261 -5.46 11.78 14.77
CA PHE A 261 -4.86 12.31 16.01
C PHE A 261 -4.93 13.84 16.11
N TRP A 262 -5.16 14.56 15.01
CA TRP A 262 -5.20 16.03 15.00
C TRP A 262 -6.39 16.58 14.20
N LYS A 263 -7.48 15.80 14.11
CA LYS A 263 -8.68 16.19 13.37
C LYS A 263 -9.29 17.53 13.85
N ASP A 264 -9.13 17.86 15.12
CA ASP A 264 -9.64 19.12 15.68
C ASP A 264 -8.59 20.25 15.61
N ASP A 265 -7.36 19.94 15.17
CA ASP A 265 -6.17 20.82 15.15
C ASP A 265 -5.45 20.79 13.79
N GLU A 266 -6.16 20.52 12.68
CA GLU A 266 -5.57 20.33 11.35
C GLU A 266 -4.67 21.49 10.92
N ASN A 267 -5.06 22.74 11.21
CA ASN A 267 -4.27 23.94 10.89
C ASN A 267 -2.95 24.07 11.68
N LYS A 268 -2.77 23.29 12.75
CA LYS A 268 -1.54 23.28 13.56
C LYS A 268 -0.52 22.28 13.04
N VAL A 269 -0.92 21.34 12.19
CA VAL A 269 -0.07 20.22 11.75
C VAL A 269 0.34 20.36 10.30
N SER A 270 1.62 20.16 10.03
CA SER A 270 2.18 20.08 8.68
C SER A 270 2.99 18.80 8.55
N VAL A 271 2.90 18.15 7.38
CA VAL A 271 3.55 16.87 7.12
C VAL A 271 4.41 16.97 5.87
N PHE A 272 5.71 16.80 6.04
CA PHE A 272 6.69 16.79 4.97
C PHE A 272 7.11 15.37 4.67
N HIS A 273 6.72 14.87 3.51
CA HIS A 273 7.05 13.51 3.07
C HIS A 273 8.27 13.52 2.14
N TYR A 274 9.19 12.60 2.36
CA TYR A 274 10.34 12.40 1.48
C TYR A 274 9.90 11.90 0.11
N SER A 275 10.31 12.59 -0.95
CA SER A 275 10.08 12.17 -2.32
C SER A 275 11.34 11.56 -2.94
N ILE A 276 11.21 10.33 -3.42
CA ILE A 276 12.28 9.64 -4.18
C ILE A 276 12.44 10.24 -5.60
N SER A 277 11.48 11.04 -6.08
CA SER A 277 11.57 11.83 -7.32
C SER A 277 12.78 12.79 -7.36
N ARG A 278 13.48 12.94 -6.23
CA ARG A 278 14.76 13.64 -6.03
C ARG A 278 15.85 13.34 -7.06
N VAL A 279 15.89 12.15 -7.67
CA VAL A 279 17.15 11.72 -8.33
C VAL A 279 17.46 12.48 -9.63
N ILE A 280 16.52 13.13 -10.30
CA ILE A 280 16.82 13.87 -11.55
C ILE A 280 15.90 15.10 -11.69
N GLN A 281 16.49 16.31 -11.82
CA GLN A 281 15.88 17.62 -12.18
C GLN A 281 15.61 18.69 -11.09
N GLY A 282 16.31 18.69 -9.95
CA GLY A 282 16.33 19.87 -9.06
C GLY A 282 15.00 20.19 -8.35
N ARG A 283 14.14 19.19 -8.17
CA ARG A 283 12.98 19.26 -7.27
C ARG A 283 13.41 19.05 -5.80
N GLU A 284 12.60 19.55 -4.89
CA GLU A 284 12.84 19.47 -3.44
C GLU A 284 12.65 18.03 -2.94
N ALA A 285 13.49 17.61 -1.99
CA ALA A 285 13.53 16.24 -1.46
C ALA A 285 12.37 15.94 -0.50
N PHE A 286 11.83 16.96 0.17
CA PHE A 286 10.67 16.86 1.03
C PHE A 286 9.57 17.76 0.48
N VAL A 287 8.36 17.21 0.40
CA VAL A 287 7.17 17.91 -0.12
C VAL A 287 6.14 18.01 1.00
N ASN A 288 5.53 19.18 1.15
CA ASN A 288 4.42 19.37 2.06
C ASN A 288 3.20 18.62 1.51
N VAL A 289 2.66 17.69 2.28
CA VAL A 289 1.52 16.86 1.89
C VAL A 289 0.29 17.37 2.62
N GLU A 290 -0.72 17.78 1.86
CA GLU A 290 -2.06 18.04 2.39
C GLU A 290 -2.70 16.74 2.88
N VAL A 291 -3.04 16.69 4.18
CA VAL A 291 -3.63 15.54 4.84
C VAL A 291 -5.10 15.84 5.16
N ASP A 292 -5.89 16.10 4.12
CA ASP A 292 -7.13 16.88 4.27
C ASP A 292 -8.36 16.13 4.82
N GLU A 293 -8.40 14.80 4.92
CA GLU A 293 -9.61 14.13 5.41
C GLU A 293 -9.36 12.83 6.21
N PRO A 294 -9.51 12.86 7.55
CA PRO A 294 -9.32 11.70 8.42
C PRO A 294 -10.24 10.50 8.14
N LYS A 295 -11.39 10.71 7.48
CA LYS A 295 -12.37 9.65 7.17
C LYS A 295 -12.04 8.86 5.89
N THR A 296 -11.34 9.49 4.95
CA THR A 296 -10.88 8.83 3.72
C THR A 296 -9.40 8.49 3.77
N PHE A 297 -8.68 9.00 4.77
CA PHE A 297 -7.30 8.66 5.06
C PHE A 297 -7.17 7.16 5.36
N ALA A 298 -6.98 6.36 4.32
CA ALA A 298 -6.80 4.93 4.41
C ALA A 298 -5.34 4.57 4.75
N GLY A 299 -4.69 5.36 5.62
CA GLY A 299 -3.28 5.21 5.96
C GLY A 299 -2.36 5.38 4.76
N TYR A 300 -1.49 6.40 4.77
CA TYR A 300 -0.44 6.50 3.74
C TYR A 300 0.54 5.31 3.73
N LEU A 301 0.34 4.30 4.58
CA LEU A 301 1.22 3.16 4.80
C LEU A 301 0.39 1.89 5.09
N PRO A 302 0.15 1.07 4.05
CA PRO A 302 -0.54 -0.22 4.11
C PRO A 302 0.05 -1.18 5.14
N GLN A 303 1.33 -0.98 5.49
CA GLN A 303 2.10 -1.80 6.42
C GLN A 303 1.57 -1.76 7.86
N SER A 304 0.71 -0.79 8.19
CA SER A 304 0.11 -0.62 9.51
C SER A 304 -1.31 -1.19 9.62
N THR A 305 -1.97 -1.46 8.48
CA THR A 305 -3.31 -2.02 8.37
C THR A 305 -3.24 -3.47 7.89
N THR A 306 -4.22 -4.31 8.26
CA THR A 306 -4.22 -5.75 7.98
C THR A 306 -3.79 -6.08 6.54
N LEU A 307 -2.56 -6.56 6.37
CA LEU A 307 -2.01 -6.87 5.05
C LEU A 307 -2.82 -8.02 4.44
N LYS A 308 -3.60 -7.67 3.41
CA LYS A 308 -4.39 -8.61 2.59
C LYS A 308 -3.50 -9.26 1.52
N ASP A 309 -4.00 -10.28 0.83
CA ASP A 309 -3.24 -10.97 -0.21
C ASP A 309 -3.09 -10.12 -1.49
N ALA A 310 -4.14 -9.38 -1.85
CA ALA A 310 -4.18 -8.51 -3.03
C ALA A 310 -4.45 -7.06 -2.65
N HIS A 311 -3.64 -6.12 -3.16
CA HIS A 311 -3.80 -4.69 -2.91
C HIS A 311 -3.95 -3.93 -4.23
N ILE A 312 -4.93 -3.03 -4.29
CA ILE A 312 -5.12 -2.11 -5.42
C ILE A 312 -4.84 -0.71 -4.92
N TYR A 313 -3.89 -0.01 -5.55
CA TYR A 313 -3.54 1.38 -5.24
C TYR A 313 -4.05 2.27 -6.35
N VAL A 314 -5.00 3.14 -6.03
CA VAL A 314 -5.56 4.12 -6.97
C VAL A 314 -4.99 5.51 -6.72
N GLU A 315 -5.16 6.41 -7.67
CA GLU A 315 -4.66 7.78 -7.56
C GLU A 315 -5.18 8.49 -6.30
N GLY A 316 -6.49 8.72 -6.20
CA GLY A 316 -7.12 9.56 -5.18
C GLY A 316 -8.23 8.88 -4.36
N LYS A 317 -8.72 9.63 -3.37
CA LYS A 317 -9.74 9.16 -2.43
C LYS A 317 -11.09 8.87 -3.09
N GLU A 318 -11.46 9.65 -4.10
CA GLU A 318 -12.73 9.47 -4.83
C GLU A 318 -12.66 8.21 -5.70
N ASP A 319 -11.48 7.89 -6.26
CA ASP A 319 -11.25 6.67 -7.03
C ASP A 319 -11.50 5.42 -6.18
N VAL A 320 -11.06 5.42 -4.91
CA VAL A 320 -11.29 4.31 -3.97
C VAL A 320 -12.79 4.01 -3.84
N ARG A 321 -13.62 5.05 -3.76
CA ARG A 321 -15.07 4.89 -3.61
C ARG A 321 -15.68 4.25 -4.85
N VAL A 322 -15.26 4.68 -6.04
CA VAL A 322 -15.72 4.14 -7.33
C VAL A 322 -15.27 2.69 -7.52
N PHE A 323 -13.98 2.39 -7.29
CA PHE A 323 -13.45 1.03 -7.38
C PHE A 323 -14.11 0.08 -6.37
N ARG A 324 -14.44 0.54 -5.16
CA ARG A 324 -15.18 -0.27 -4.18
C ARG A 324 -16.60 -0.62 -4.65
N ALA A 325 -17.30 0.33 -5.27
CA ALA A 325 -18.61 0.07 -5.87
C ALA A 325 -18.52 -0.99 -6.97
N TYR A 326 -17.54 -0.85 -7.88
CA TYR A 326 -17.32 -1.83 -8.93
C TYR A 326 -16.86 -3.19 -8.43
N LEU A 327 -15.99 -3.25 -7.41
CA LEU A 327 -15.55 -4.51 -6.81
C LEU A 327 -16.72 -5.26 -6.18
N GLN A 328 -17.61 -4.57 -5.45
CA GLN A 328 -18.77 -5.24 -4.87
C GLN A 328 -19.68 -5.81 -5.97
N ARG A 329 -19.91 -5.06 -7.04
CA ARG A 329 -20.67 -5.53 -8.21
C ARG A 329 -20.00 -6.73 -8.89
N TYR A 330 -18.68 -6.70 -9.03
CA TYR A 330 -17.88 -7.79 -9.60
C TYR A 330 -18.07 -9.09 -8.81
N LEU A 331 -18.03 -8.99 -7.48
CA LEU A 331 -18.27 -10.13 -6.60
C LEU A 331 -19.73 -10.61 -6.63
N GLU A 332 -20.68 -9.73 -6.94
CA GLU A 332 -22.07 -10.09 -7.18
C GLU A 332 -22.25 -10.87 -8.49
N GLU A 333 -21.69 -10.36 -9.59
CA GLU A 333 -21.78 -10.96 -10.93
C GLU A 333 -20.98 -12.25 -11.07
N LYS A 334 -19.80 -12.33 -10.45
CA LYS A 334 -18.89 -13.47 -10.52
C LYS A 334 -18.93 -14.36 -9.29
N SER A 335 -20.00 -14.27 -8.49
CA SER A 335 -20.12 -15.03 -7.23
C SER A 335 -19.88 -16.54 -7.40
N GLU A 336 -20.17 -17.08 -8.58
CA GLU A 336 -19.98 -18.48 -8.97
C GLU A 336 -18.49 -18.92 -9.08
N HIS A 337 -17.57 -17.96 -9.15
CA HIS A 337 -16.13 -18.19 -9.27
C HIS A 337 -15.42 -18.17 -7.91
N PHE A 338 -16.11 -17.83 -6.83
CA PHE A 338 -15.54 -17.67 -5.51
C PHE A 338 -16.22 -18.58 -4.49
N ASP A 339 -15.45 -19.20 -3.59
CA ASP A 339 -15.99 -20.05 -2.51
C ASP A 339 -16.95 -19.26 -1.61
N SER A 340 -16.66 -17.98 -1.35
CA SER A 340 -17.60 -17.01 -0.79
C SER A 340 -17.22 -15.56 -1.15
N LYS A 341 -18.22 -14.66 -1.26
CA LYS A 341 -17.98 -13.20 -1.42
C LYS A 341 -17.14 -12.63 -0.26
N GLY A 342 -17.36 -13.17 0.93
CA GLY A 342 -16.61 -12.80 2.13
C GLY A 342 -15.12 -13.12 2.01
N ASP A 343 -14.75 -14.22 1.35
CA ASP A 343 -13.34 -14.61 1.22
C ASP A 343 -12.55 -13.65 0.33
N VAL A 344 -13.12 -13.14 -0.76
CA VAL A 344 -12.42 -12.16 -1.61
C VAL A 344 -12.29 -10.81 -0.92
N LEU A 345 -13.38 -10.30 -0.34
CA LEU A 345 -13.34 -9.05 0.45
C LEU A 345 -12.42 -9.16 1.67
N ASN A 346 -12.23 -10.37 2.21
CA ASN A 346 -11.27 -10.61 3.28
C ASN A 346 -9.82 -10.70 2.79
N ARG A 347 -9.57 -10.84 1.48
CA ARG A 347 -8.25 -11.04 0.86
C ARG A 347 -7.82 -9.89 -0.05
N ALA A 348 -8.67 -8.91 -0.28
CA ALA A 348 -8.41 -7.75 -1.13
C ALA A 348 -8.61 -6.43 -0.37
N GLU A 349 -7.79 -5.41 -0.65
CA GLU A 349 -8.02 -4.04 -0.15
C GLU A 349 -7.67 -3.00 -1.23
N ILE A 350 -8.38 -1.87 -1.22
CA ILE A 350 -8.17 -0.76 -2.16
C ILE A 350 -7.70 0.47 -1.36
N TYR A 351 -6.55 1.01 -1.72
CA TYR A 351 -5.89 2.17 -1.09
C TYR A 351 -5.76 3.31 -2.10
N HIS A 352 -5.66 4.57 -1.64
CA HIS A 352 -5.31 5.70 -2.50
C HIS A 352 -3.85 6.12 -2.28
N LEU A 353 -3.24 6.72 -3.29
CA LEU A 353 -1.90 7.29 -3.23
C LEU A 353 -1.90 8.82 -3.04
N GLY A 354 -3.04 9.43 -2.70
CA GLY A 354 -3.08 10.84 -2.32
C GLY A 354 -3.21 11.80 -3.50
N GLY A 355 -3.88 11.38 -4.57
CA GLY A 355 -4.24 12.20 -5.71
C GLY A 355 -3.01 12.61 -6.52
N SER A 356 -2.85 13.91 -6.72
CA SER A 356 -1.68 14.50 -7.38
C SER A 356 -0.35 14.17 -6.73
N ASN A 357 -0.36 13.73 -5.47
CA ASN A 357 0.84 13.35 -4.71
C ASN A 357 1.23 11.88 -4.86
N TRP A 358 0.58 11.11 -5.75
CA TRP A 358 0.75 9.66 -5.87
C TRP A 358 2.21 9.21 -6.03
N GLU A 359 3.02 9.98 -6.76
CA GLU A 359 4.44 9.67 -6.99
C GLU A 359 5.27 9.63 -5.69
N HIS A 360 4.83 10.33 -4.64
CA HIS A 360 5.51 10.38 -3.35
C HIS A 360 5.22 9.14 -2.49
N PHE A 361 4.09 8.47 -2.75
CA PHE A 361 3.60 7.37 -1.92
C PHE A 361 3.87 5.98 -2.50
N LEU A 362 4.39 5.86 -3.72
CA LEU A 362 4.74 4.55 -4.30
C LEU A 362 5.68 3.74 -3.39
N SER A 363 6.64 4.38 -2.73
CA SER A 363 7.58 3.70 -1.82
C SER A 363 6.93 3.06 -0.59
N THR A 364 5.67 3.39 -0.31
CA THR A 364 4.93 2.85 0.84
C THR A 364 4.28 1.51 0.53
N ILE A 365 4.13 1.19 -0.77
CA ILE A 365 3.51 -0.03 -1.27
C ILE A 365 4.37 -1.23 -0.85
N PRO A 366 3.78 -2.28 -0.24
CA PRO A 366 4.53 -3.47 0.14
C PRO A 366 4.85 -4.31 -1.10
N GLY A 367 6.10 -4.78 -1.19
CA GLY A 367 6.57 -5.73 -2.21
C GLY A 367 6.14 -7.17 -1.92
N ALA A 368 6.76 -8.15 -2.57
CA ALA A 368 6.46 -9.57 -2.37
C ALA A 368 6.41 -9.98 -0.88
N PRO A 369 5.47 -10.85 -0.46
CA PRO A 369 4.63 -11.75 -1.28
C PRO A 369 3.23 -11.21 -1.61
N TYR A 370 2.99 -9.90 -1.51
CA TYR A 370 1.66 -9.32 -1.80
C TYR A 370 1.46 -9.09 -3.29
N SER A 371 0.24 -9.39 -3.79
CA SER A 371 -0.17 -9.06 -5.15
C SER A 371 -0.64 -7.60 -5.21
N SER A 372 0.31 -6.68 -5.36
CA SER A 372 0.06 -5.25 -5.44
C SER A 372 -0.11 -4.79 -6.89
N LEU A 373 -1.12 -3.97 -7.18
CA LEU A 373 -1.34 -3.30 -8.47
C LEU A 373 -1.56 -1.81 -8.24
N VAL A 374 -0.89 -0.96 -9.02
CA VAL A 374 -1.17 0.48 -9.08
C VAL A 374 -2.01 0.77 -10.32
N VAL A 375 -3.15 1.43 -10.13
CA VAL A 375 -4.06 1.87 -11.20
C VAL A 375 -4.21 3.40 -11.13
N LEU A 376 -3.81 4.09 -12.18
CA LEU A 376 -3.89 5.55 -12.28
C LEU A 376 -4.92 5.96 -13.33
N ASP A 377 -5.41 7.19 -13.24
CA ASP A 377 -6.22 7.77 -14.31
C ASP A 377 -5.38 7.95 -15.59
N GLY A 378 -6.03 7.90 -16.76
CA GLY A 378 -5.34 7.95 -18.06
C GLY A 378 -4.54 9.23 -18.32
N ASN A 379 -4.95 10.34 -17.69
CA ASN A 379 -4.23 11.61 -17.75
C ASN A 379 -2.83 11.55 -17.10
N MET A 380 -2.55 10.54 -16.26
CA MET A 380 -1.26 10.36 -15.59
C MET A 380 -0.24 9.61 -16.44
N GLU A 381 -0.61 9.09 -17.62
CA GLU A 381 0.24 8.24 -18.47
C GLU A 381 1.65 8.81 -18.70
N GLY A 382 1.75 10.10 -19.06
CA GLY A 382 3.03 10.76 -19.28
C GLY A 382 3.88 10.92 -18.01
N GLN A 383 3.22 11.12 -16.86
CA GLN A 383 3.89 11.22 -15.56
C GLN A 383 4.34 9.83 -15.08
N ALA A 384 3.52 8.81 -15.26
CA ALA A 384 3.74 7.45 -14.75
C ALA A 384 5.04 6.84 -15.26
N GLU A 385 5.29 6.93 -16.57
CA GLU A 385 6.51 6.40 -17.17
C GLU A 385 7.77 7.10 -16.64
N THR A 386 7.68 8.42 -16.44
CA THR A 386 8.78 9.20 -15.87
C THR A 386 9.04 8.82 -14.42
N VAL A 387 7.99 8.64 -13.61
CA VAL A 387 8.10 8.29 -12.19
C VAL A 387 8.65 6.89 -12.00
N VAL A 388 8.13 5.88 -12.70
CA VAL A 388 8.61 4.49 -12.60
C VAL A 388 10.09 4.39 -12.95
N LYS A 389 10.53 5.09 -14.00
CA LYS A 389 11.95 5.15 -14.37
C LYS A 389 12.79 5.77 -13.26
N ARG A 390 12.33 6.84 -12.60
CA ARG A 390 13.05 7.47 -11.47
C ARG A 390 13.20 6.51 -10.30
N TYR A 391 12.17 5.74 -9.98
CA TYR A 391 12.23 4.73 -8.91
C TYR A 391 13.27 3.66 -9.21
N ARG A 392 13.30 3.16 -10.46
CA ARG A 392 14.30 2.20 -10.92
C ARG A 392 15.73 2.75 -10.85
N ASP A 393 15.91 4.00 -11.27
CA ASP A 393 17.21 4.68 -11.28
C ASP A 393 17.63 5.21 -9.89
N SER A 394 16.81 5.03 -8.85
CA SER A 394 17.06 5.61 -7.52
C SER A 394 18.20 4.96 -6.75
N GLY A 395 18.55 3.70 -7.07
CA GLY A 395 19.62 2.96 -6.41
C GLY A 395 19.30 2.48 -4.99
N TYR A 396 18.04 2.55 -4.56
CA TYR A 396 17.60 1.97 -3.29
C TYR A 396 17.17 0.51 -3.47
N ASP A 397 18.04 -0.43 -3.10
CA ASP A 397 17.78 -1.88 -3.21
C ASP A 397 16.60 -2.38 -2.33
N ASN A 398 16.20 -1.59 -1.33
CA ASN A 398 15.15 -1.95 -0.36
C ASN A 398 13.76 -1.41 -0.74
N LEU A 399 13.63 -0.67 -1.85
CA LEU A 399 12.32 -0.20 -2.33
C LEU A 399 11.68 -1.23 -3.26
N PRO A 400 10.33 -1.25 -3.37
CA PRO A 400 9.68 -2.05 -4.39
C PRO A 400 10.12 -1.63 -5.79
N SER A 401 10.30 -2.60 -6.68
CA SER A 401 10.45 -2.31 -8.12
C SER A 401 9.09 -2.11 -8.75
N PHE A 402 9.01 -1.19 -9.71
CA PHE A 402 7.79 -0.87 -10.44
C PHE A 402 7.99 -1.10 -11.93
N LEU A 403 6.94 -1.58 -12.59
CA LEU A 403 6.88 -1.75 -14.04
C LEU A 403 5.69 -0.97 -14.58
N LYS A 404 5.93 0.02 -15.44
CA LYS A 404 4.87 0.68 -16.19
C LYS A 404 4.37 -0.30 -17.27
N CYS A 405 3.09 -0.61 -17.25
CA CYS A 405 2.44 -1.55 -18.15
C CYS A 405 1.56 -0.81 -19.16
N ASP A 406 1.75 -1.06 -20.45
CA ASP A 406 0.97 -0.41 -21.52
C ASP A 406 -0.38 -1.10 -21.76
N ASN A 407 -0.54 -2.33 -21.27
CA ASN A 407 -1.70 -3.17 -21.51
C ASN A 407 -1.90 -4.21 -20.40
N LEU A 408 -3.08 -4.81 -20.37
CA LEU A 408 -3.49 -5.80 -19.36
C LEU A 408 -2.66 -7.10 -19.40
N GLU A 409 -2.08 -7.46 -20.55
CA GLU A 409 -1.20 -8.65 -20.63
C GLU A 409 0.10 -8.44 -19.86
N GLU A 410 0.67 -7.24 -19.92
CA GLU A 410 1.85 -6.86 -19.14
C GLU A 410 1.55 -6.82 -17.64
N VAL A 411 0.39 -6.30 -17.25
CA VAL A 411 -0.06 -6.28 -15.84
C VAL A 411 -0.09 -7.71 -15.29
N SER A 412 -0.74 -8.62 -16.00
CA SER A 412 -0.84 -10.02 -15.56
C SER A 412 0.52 -10.71 -15.49
N ARG A 413 1.41 -10.45 -16.46
CA ARG A 413 2.77 -11.01 -16.47
C ARG A 413 3.54 -10.53 -15.23
N SER A 414 3.49 -9.24 -14.91
CA SER A 414 4.17 -8.65 -13.76
C SER A 414 3.67 -9.25 -12.43
N LEU A 415 2.34 -9.37 -12.27
CA LEU A 415 1.76 -9.98 -11.06
C LEU A 415 2.16 -11.46 -10.88
N SER A 416 2.43 -12.18 -11.96
CA SER A 416 2.80 -13.60 -11.89
C SER A 416 4.25 -13.87 -11.53
N THR A 417 5.17 -12.93 -11.84
CA THR A 417 6.58 -13.08 -11.45
C THR A 417 6.83 -12.61 -10.03
N GLU A 418 5.95 -11.75 -9.48
CA GLU A 418 6.07 -11.11 -8.15
C GLU A 418 7.36 -10.26 -7.99
N ASP A 419 8.09 -10.01 -9.09
CA ASP A 419 9.36 -9.28 -9.09
C ASP A 419 9.16 -7.75 -9.13
N GLU A 420 8.17 -7.29 -9.89
CA GLU A 420 7.87 -5.86 -10.10
C GLU A 420 6.37 -5.60 -9.93
N ILE A 421 6.05 -4.50 -9.27
CA ILE A 421 4.67 -4.05 -9.07
C ILE A 421 4.20 -3.33 -10.34
N PRO A 422 3.15 -3.82 -11.02
CA PRO A 422 2.62 -3.15 -12.20
C PRO A 422 1.99 -1.80 -11.87
N VAL A 423 2.26 -0.82 -12.73
CA VAL A 423 1.63 0.50 -12.77
C VAL A 423 0.90 0.61 -14.10
N TYR A 424 -0.43 0.70 -14.04
CA TYR A 424 -1.30 0.74 -15.21
C TYR A 424 -2.13 2.03 -15.19
N CYS A 425 -2.20 2.72 -16.32
CA CYS A 425 -3.10 3.88 -16.48
C CYS A 425 -4.35 3.44 -17.26
N LEU A 426 -5.51 3.89 -16.78
CA LEU A 426 -6.80 3.61 -17.41
C LEU A 426 -6.91 4.24 -18.81
N GLN A 427 -7.75 3.67 -19.67
CA GLN A 427 -8.00 4.24 -21.00
C GLN A 427 -8.73 5.59 -20.97
N LYS A 428 -9.48 5.89 -19.92
CA LYS A 428 -10.13 7.18 -19.72
C LYS A 428 -9.28 8.11 -18.86
N ASP A 429 -9.40 9.42 -19.12
CA ASP A 429 -8.60 10.43 -18.44
C ASP A 429 -8.98 10.60 -16.96
N ASP A 430 -10.17 10.16 -16.56
CA ASP A 430 -10.63 10.12 -15.16
C ASP A 430 -11.61 8.95 -14.94
N ILE A 431 -11.53 8.27 -13.79
CA ILE A 431 -12.44 7.17 -13.43
C ILE A 431 -13.94 7.55 -13.52
N SER A 432 -14.28 8.82 -13.30
CA SER A 432 -15.66 9.33 -13.35
C SER A 432 -16.31 9.18 -14.73
N GLU A 433 -15.50 9.14 -15.81
CA GLU A 433 -15.99 8.88 -17.16
C GLU A 433 -16.61 7.48 -17.29
N TYR A 434 -16.07 6.48 -16.58
CA TYR A 434 -16.64 5.13 -16.57
C TYR A 434 -18.00 5.10 -15.85
N ALA A 435 -18.19 5.95 -14.86
CA ALA A 435 -19.47 6.15 -14.18
C ALA A 435 -20.45 7.04 -14.99
N GLY A 436 -19.97 7.71 -16.03
CA GLY A 436 -20.76 8.56 -16.92
C GLY A 436 -21.08 9.95 -16.35
N VAL A 437 -20.22 10.50 -15.49
CA VAL A 437 -20.39 11.83 -14.88
C VAL A 437 -19.16 12.70 -15.05
N GLU A 438 -19.35 14.02 -15.05
CA GLU A 438 -18.25 14.99 -15.10
C GLU A 438 -17.72 15.35 -13.70
N ASP A 439 -18.57 15.37 -12.67
CA ASP A 439 -18.13 15.61 -11.29
C ASP A 439 -17.74 14.27 -10.64
N LYS A 440 -16.43 14.12 -10.35
CA LYS A 440 -15.86 12.94 -9.70
C LYS A 440 -16.55 12.57 -8.37
N ARG A 441 -17.13 13.55 -7.66
CA ARG A 441 -17.87 13.30 -6.40
C ARG A 441 -19.22 12.62 -6.62
N GLU A 442 -19.76 12.67 -7.83
CA GLU A 442 -20.99 11.98 -8.21
C GLU A 442 -20.73 10.58 -8.77
N ALA A 443 -19.46 10.20 -9.01
CA ALA A 443 -19.09 8.96 -9.68
C ALA A 443 -19.47 7.72 -8.85
N GLU A 444 -19.21 7.70 -7.54
CA GLU A 444 -19.58 6.56 -6.68
C GLU A 444 -21.10 6.27 -6.71
N PRO A 445 -21.99 7.24 -6.42
CA PRO A 445 -23.43 7.01 -6.49
C PRO A 445 -23.93 6.51 -7.85
N GLN A 446 -23.27 6.87 -8.95
CA GLN A 446 -23.63 6.38 -10.28
C GLN A 446 -23.06 4.99 -10.57
N ALA A 447 -21.84 4.71 -10.15
CA ALA A 447 -21.25 3.38 -10.24
C ALA A 447 -22.14 2.32 -9.55
N TRP A 448 -22.74 2.66 -8.40
CA TRP A 448 -23.72 1.80 -7.72
C TRP A 448 -25.02 1.56 -8.50
N LYS A 449 -25.40 2.46 -9.41
CA LYS A 449 -26.63 2.37 -10.20
C LYS A 449 -26.42 1.68 -11.55
N GLN A 450 -25.18 1.50 -12.00
CA GLN A 450 -24.90 0.88 -13.28
C GLN A 450 -25.29 -0.60 -13.28
N ASP A 451 -25.85 -1.04 -14.42
CA ASP A 451 -26.31 -2.42 -14.60
C ASP A 451 -25.18 -3.42 -14.86
N SER A 452 -24.00 -2.93 -15.24
CA SER A 452 -22.81 -3.73 -15.56
C SER A 452 -21.54 -2.98 -15.20
N ILE A 453 -20.46 -3.73 -14.98
CA ILE A 453 -19.14 -3.20 -14.69
C ILE A 453 -18.44 -2.81 -15.99
N PRO A 454 -17.65 -1.72 -16.03
CA PRO A 454 -16.83 -1.42 -17.19
C PRO A 454 -15.85 -2.56 -17.50
N GLY A 455 -15.79 -3.00 -18.76
CA GLY A 455 -15.02 -4.18 -19.17
C GLY A 455 -13.53 -4.13 -18.80
N GLU A 456 -12.90 -2.96 -18.91
CA GLU A 456 -11.50 -2.78 -18.51
C GLU A 456 -11.27 -3.00 -17.00
N ILE A 457 -12.20 -2.52 -16.16
CA ILE A 457 -12.16 -2.71 -14.71
C ILE A 457 -12.47 -4.17 -14.36
N GLU A 458 -13.41 -4.80 -15.07
CA GLU A 458 -13.69 -6.23 -14.94
C GLU A 458 -12.45 -7.07 -15.26
N ASP A 459 -11.73 -6.77 -16.34
CA ASP A 459 -10.53 -7.50 -16.74
C ASP A 459 -9.38 -7.32 -15.73
N LEU A 460 -9.21 -6.13 -15.14
CA LEU A 460 -8.26 -5.92 -14.04
C LEU A 460 -8.60 -6.79 -12.81
N PHE A 461 -9.88 -6.90 -12.46
CA PHE A 461 -10.33 -7.77 -11.37
C PHE A 461 -10.20 -9.26 -11.71
N ASP A 462 -10.47 -9.67 -12.95
CA ASP A 462 -10.22 -11.03 -13.43
C ASP A 462 -8.73 -11.38 -13.25
N ILE A 463 -7.81 -10.49 -13.66
CA ILE A 463 -6.36 -10.69 -13.50
C ILE A 463 -5.97 -10.85 -12.02
N LEU A 464 -6.46 -9.95 -11.15
CA LEU A 464 -6.10 -9.95 -9.73
C LEU A 464 -6.68 -11.13 -8.95
N PHE A 465 -7.95 -11.47 -9.17
CA PHE A 465 -8.67 -12.40 -8.30
C PHE A 465 -8.81 -13.81 -8.88
N LEU A 466 -8.77 -13.97 -10.21
CA LEU A 466 -8.85 -15.28 -10.87
C LEU A 466 -7.48 -15.81 -11.31
N GLY A 467 -6.43 -14.97 -11.25
CA GLY A 467 -5.04 -15.38 -11.44
C GLY A 467 -4.69 -15.79 -12.87
N GLY A 468 -5.39 -15.25 -13.87
CA GLY A 468 -5.09 -15.53 -15.27
C GLY A 468 -5.64 -14.47 -16.22
N VAL A 469 -4.97 -14.31 -17.37
CA VAL A 469 -5.47 -13.47 -18.46
C VAL A 469 -6.59 -14.22 -19.17
N LYS A 470 -7.73 -13.57 -19.34
CA LYS A 470 -8.73 -14.03 -20.30
C LYS A 470 -8.16 -13.86 -21.71
N VAL A 471 -7.66 -14.95 -22.29
CA VAL A 471 -7.02 -14.95 -23.62
C VAL A 471 -8.04 -15.05 -24.75
N TYR A 472 -9.28 -15.45 -24.43
CA TYR A 472 -10.36 -15.55 -25.40
C TYR A 472 -11.74 -15.47 -24.74
N GLN A 473 -12.66 -14.71 -25.35
CA GLN A 473 -14.08 -14.74 -25.01
C GLN A 473 -14.92 -14.52 -26.27
N ALA A 474 -15.91 -15.39 -26.46
CA ALA A 474 -16.91 -15.29 -27.51
C ALA A 474 -18.30 -15.57 -26.93
N GLY A 475 -19.10 -14.52 -26.74
CA GLY A 475 -20.50 -14.66 -26.31
C GLY A 475 -21.38 -15.27 -27.42
N SER A 476 -21.12 -14.89 -28.66
CA SER A 476 -21.78 -15.39 -29.87
C SER A 476 -20.72 -15.77 -30.90
N ILE A 477 -20.88 -16.92 -31.57
CA ILE A 477 -19.96 -17.43 -32.58
C ILE A 477 -20.58 -17.24 -33.97
N ASP A 478 -19.95 -16.39 -34.78
CA ASP A 478 -20.32 -16.15 -36.18
C ASP A 478 -19.30 -16.76 -37.15
N SER A 479 -19.50 -16.57 -38.46
CA SER A 479 -18.58 -17.06 -39.48
C SER A 479 -17.17 -16.45 -39.40
N GLY A 480 -17.04 -15.25 -38.83
CA GLY A 480 -15.75 -14.61 -38.59
C GLY A 480 -14.99 -15.31 -37.47
N GLU A 481 -15.68 -15.56 -36.35
CA GLU A 481 -15.14 -16.29 -35.19
C GLU A 481 -14.78 -17.73 -35.53
N LEU A 482 -15.55 -18.41 -36.38
CA LEU A 482 -15.23 -19.77 -36.82
C LEU A 482 -13.82 -19.89 -37.41
N ASN A 483 -13.29 -18.84 -38.05
CA ASN A 483 -11.94 -18.87 -38.63
C ASN A 483 -10.82 -18.98 -37.58
N LYS A 484 -11.11 -18.70 -36.30
CA LYS A 484 -10.18 -18.90 -35.20
C LYS A 484 -10.15 -20.36 -34.73
N TRP A 485 -11.02 -21.21 -35.25
CA TRP A 485 -11.08 -22.62 -34.90
C TRP A 485 -10.44 -23.48 -35.98
N GLN A 486 -9.73 -24.52 -35.54
CA GLN A 486 -9.14 -25.54 -36.38
C GLN A 486 -10.00 -26.80 -36.32
N GLU A 487 -10.63 -27.12 -37.44
CA GLU A 487 -11.44 -28.33 -37.59
C GLU A 487 -10.52 -29.55 -37.83
N ALA A 488 -10.47 -30.44 -36.86
CA ALA A 488 -9.73 -31.69 -37.00
C ALA A 488 -10.64 -32.76 -37.64
N ASN A 489 -11.88 -32.92 -37.15
CA ASN A 489 -12.87 -33.84 -37.74
C ASN A 489 -14.30 -33.39 -37.44
N GLY A 490 -15.22 -33.69 -38.35
CA GLY A 490 -16.63 -33.33 -38.26
C GLY A 490 -17.05 -32.36 -39.36
N ASN A 491 -18.25 -31.79 -39.20
CA ASN A 491 -18.73 -30.67 -39.99
C ASN A 491 -19.20 -29.62 -38.98
N TRP A 492 -18.56 -28.45 -39.02
CA TRP A 492 -18.74 -27.38 -38.05
C TRP A 492 -19.26 -26.12 -38.75
N GLU A 493 -20.34 -25.55 -38.21
CA GLU A 493 -21.02 -24.42 -38.80
C GLU A 493 -21.33 -23.38 -37.72
N ALA A 494 -21.00 -22.13 -37.97
CA ALA A 494 -21.41 -21.02 -37.11
C ALA A 494 -22.71 -20.41 -37.64
N ARG A 495 -23.77 -20.44 -36.83
CA ARG A 495 -25.07 -19.82 -37.15
C ARG A 495 -25.81 -19.49 -35.87
N GLU A 496 -26.67 -18.48 -35.92
CA GLU A 496 -27.48 -18.05 -34.77
C GLU A 496 -26.67 -17.71 -33.50
N GLY A 497 -25.38 -17.37 -33.68
CA GLY A 497 -24.46 -17.10 -32.58
C GLY A 497 -23.92 -18.33 -31.86
N GLU A 498 -24.13 -19.53 -32.43
CA GLU A 498 -23.68 -20.80 -31.89
C GLU A 498 -22.73 -21.49 -32.87
N LEU A 499 -21.77 -22.25 -32.31
CA LEU A 499 -21.00 -23.23 -33.06
C LEU A 499 -21.75 -24.56 -33.05
N HIS A 500 -22.18 -25.02 -34.21
CA HIS A 500 -22.90 -26.29 -34.36
C HIS A 500 -22.02 -27.35 -34.98
N GLN A 501 -22.11 -28.54 -34.42
CA GLN A 501 -21.62 -29.76 -35.04
C GLN A 501 -22.79 -30.51 -35.70
N THR A 502 -22.67 -30.89 -36.98
CA THR A 502 -23.77 -31.54 -37.74
C THR A 502 -23.43 -32.93 -38.28
N HIS A 503 -22.17 -33.37 -38.17
CA HIS A 503 -21.73 -34.66 -38.69
C HIS A 503 -21.98 -35.82 -37.71
N LYS A 504 -22.67 -36.88 -38.13
CA LYS A 504 -23.00 -38.03 -37.28
C LYS A 504 -21.84 -39.05 -37.20
N SER A 505 -20.71 -38.65 -36.61
CA SER A 505 -19.58 -39.54 -36.34
C SER A 505 -19.19 -39.52 -34.86
N GLY A 506 -18.68 -40.63 -34.31
CA GLY A 506 -18.39 -40.71 -32.88
C GLY A 506 -17.22 -39.87 -32.36
N ASN A 507 -16.42 -39.25 -33.24
CA ASN A 507 -15.15 -38.60 -32.93
C ASN A 507 -15.00 -37.25 -33.66
N ASN A 508 -15.91 -36.29 -33.46
CA ASN A 508 -15.76 -34.96 -34.06
C ASN A 508 -14.99 -34.04 -33.10
N VAL A 509 -13.99 -33.35 -33.63
CA VAL A 509 -13.06 -32.52 -32.86
C VAL A 509 -12.84 -31.19 -33.56
N ILE A 510 -12.91 -30.12 -32.78
CA ILE A 510 -12.52 -28.77 -33.18
C ILE A 510 -11.73 -28.13 -32.04
N THR A 511 -10.65 -27.43 -32.35
CA THR A 511 -9.81 -26.75 -31.35
C THR A 511 -9.70 -25.27 -31.65
N LEU A 512 -9.63 -24.45 -30.60
CA LEU A 512 -9.40 -23.02 -30.75
C LEU A 512 -7.93 -22.79 -31.09
N SER A 513 -7.66 -22.26 -32.27
CA SER A 513 -6.31 -21.92 -32.72
C SER A 513 -5.86 -20.59 -32.12
N GLY A 514 -4.55 -20.46 -31.86
CA GLY A 514 -3.94 -19.22 -31.36
C GLY A 514 -3.41 -19.27 -29.93
N PHE A 515 -3.90 -20.19 -29.08
CA PHE A 515 -3.51 -20.24 -27.67
C PHE A 515 -3.26 -21.68 -27.18
N GLN A 516 -2.00 -22.01 -26.87
CA GLN A 516 -1.65 -23.25 -26.18
C GLN A 516 -1.58 -23.01 -24.68
N LEU A 517 -2.37 -23.75 -23.91
CA LEU A 517 -2.47 -23.63 -22.46
C LEU A 517 -1.82 -24.84 -21.79
N LYS A 518 -0.86 -24.55 -20.90
CA LYS A 518 -0.40 -25.52 -19.90
C LYS A 518 -1.34 -25.49 -18.70
N ASP A 519 -1.51 -24.32 -18.11
CA ASP A 519 -2.42 -24.11 -16.98
C ASP A 519 -3.47 -23.05 -17.35
N GLY A 520 -4.70 -23.21 -16.87
CA GLY A 520 -5.79 -22.31 -17.22
C GLY A 520 -7.19 -22.80 -16.85
N ILE A 521 -8.17 -22.04 -17.34
CA ILE A 521 -9.59 -22.31 -17.22
C ILE A 521 -10.19 -22.33 -18.62
N PHE A 522 -11.03 -23.33 -18.91
CA PHE A 522 -11.80 -23.40 -20.14
C PHE A 522 -13.28 -23.63 -19.82
N GLU A 523 -14.13 -22.74 -20.31
CA GLU A 523 -15.57 -22.72 -20.05
C GLU A 523 -16.35 -22.55 -21.35
N ALA A 524 -17.48 -23.26 -21.46
CA ALA A 524 -18.45 -23.06 -22.54
C ALA A 524 -19.84 -23.57 -22.14
N ASP A 525 -20.87 -22.95 -22.72
CA ASP A 525 -22.23 -23.49 -22.70
C ASP A 525 -22.34 -24.56 -23.78
N ILE A 526 -22.84 -25.74 -23.41
CA ILE A 526 -22.99 -26.88 -24.31
C ILE A 526 -24.45 -27.33 -24.31
N ASN A 527 -25.03 -27.47 -25.51
CA ASN A 527 -26.35 -28.06 -25.71
C ASN A 527 -26.25 -29.36 -26.51
N SER A 528 -26.67 -30.46 -25.89
CA SER A 528 -26.85 -31.76 -26.55
C SER A 528 -28.17 -31.79 -27.31
N VAL A 529 -28.14 -31.43 -28.59
CA VAL A 529 -29.36 -31.24 -29.39
C VAL A 529 -30.14 -32.55 -29.58
N ASP A 530 -29.45 -33.65 -29.84
CA ASP A 530 -30.09 -34.97 -30.07
C ASP A 530 -29.95 -35.94 -28.89
N GLY A 531 -29.35 -35.48 -27.78
CA GLY A 531 -29.14 -36.24 -26.54
C GLY A 531 -28.24 -37.47 -26.67
N GLY A 532 -27.68 -37.75 -27.86
CA GLY A 532 -26.92 -38.95 -28.14
C GLY A 532 -25.41 -38.73 -28.12
N ALA A 533 -24.64 -39.80 -27.87
CA ALA A 533 -23.18 -39.76 -27.79
C ALA A 533 -22.65 -38.73 -26.76
N GLY A 534 -21.34 -38.43 -26.79
CA GLY A 534 -20.71 -37.52 -25.83
C GLY A 534 -20.68 -36.06 -26.30
N GLN A 535 -20.75 -35.11 -25.37
CA GLN A 535 -20.55 -33.67 -25.56
C GLN A 535 -19.56 -33.16 -24.50
N GLN A 536 -18.39 -32.69 -24.93
CA GLN A 536 -17.23 -32.64 -24.04
C GLN A 536 -16.30 -31.48 -24.34
N LEU A 537 -15.74 -30.88 -23.28
CA LEU A 537 -14.58 -30.00 -23.33
C LEU A 537 -13.31 -30.84 -23.46
N ILE A 538 -12.34 -30.33 -24.20
CA ILE A 538 -10.98 -30.86 -24.27
C ILE A 538 -9.95 -29.77 -23.98
N TRP A 539 -8.84 -30.14 -23.35
CA TRP A 539 -7.72 -29.24 -23.06
C TRP A 539 -6.37 -29.97 -23.12
N ARG A 540 -5.30 -29.20 -23.30
CA ARG A 540 -3.94 -29.69 -23.60
C ARG A 540 -3.88 -30.60 -24.84
N GLY A 541 -4.66 -30.26 -25.87
CA GLY A 541 -4.69 -30.99 -27.14
C GLY A 541 -3.56 -30.61 -28.09
N ASP A 542 -3.01 -31.58 -28.81
CA ASP A 542 -1.95 -31.34 -29.81
C ASP A 542 -2.47 -30.87 -31.19
N GLY A 543 -3.80 -30.82 -31.38
CA GLY A 543 -4.45 -30.26 -32.59
C GLY A 543 -4.81 -31.26 -33.70
N ASP A 544 -4.66 -32.57 -33.48
CA ASP A 544 -5.06 -33.62 -34.43
C ASP A 544 -6.35 -34.38 -33.99
N VAL A 545 -6.91 -35.28 -34.81
CA VAL A 545 -8.06 -36.15 -34.51
C VAL A 545 -7.64 -37.40 -33.72
N ALA A 546 -6.37 -37.80 -33.86
CA ALA A 546 -5.73 -38.91 -33.15
C ALA A 546 -4.94 -38.45 -31.91
N SER A 547 -5.28 -37.26 -31.42
CA SER A 547 -4.48 -36.47 -30.49
C SER A 547 -4.60 -36.87 -29.03
N ASN A 548 -3.60 -36.44 -28.27
CA ASN A 548 -3.58 -36.56 -26.83
C ASN A 548 -4.24 -35.32 -26.21
N TYR A 549 -5.32 -35.49 -25.44
CA TYR A 549 -5.94 -34.41 -24.68
C TYR A 549 -6.64 -34.93 -23.42
N TYR A 550 -6.82 -34.06 -22.44
CA TYR A 550 -7.79 -34.29 -21.39
C TYR A 550 -9.20 -34.05 -21.90
N ILE A 551 -10.16 -34.80 -21.38
CA ILE A 551 -11.55 -34.71 -21.82
C ILE A 551 -12.52 -34.80 -20.65
N PHE A 552 -13.52 -33.92 -20.65
CA PHE A 552 -14.60 -33.90 -19.67
C PHE A 552 -15.94 -33.56 -20.30
N GLY A 553 -16.97 -34.30 -19.94
CA GLY A 553 -18.33 -33.91 -20.27
C GLY A 553 -19.33 -35.04 -20.03
N THR A 554 -20.46 -34.92 -20.70
CA THR A 554 -21.59 -35.84 -20.57
C THR A 554 -21.74 -36.72 -21.79
N GLY A 555 -22.62 -37.71 -21.71
CA GLY A 555 -23.12 -38.39 -22.89
C GLY A 555 -24.35 -39.23 -22.61
N ASN A 556 -25.02 -39.62 -23.71
CA ASN A 556 -26.26 -40.40 -23.69
C ASN A 556 -27.38 -39.76 -22.83
N LEU A 557 -27.52 -38.44 -22.90
CA LEU A 557 -28.53 -37.68 -22.17
C LEU A 557 -29.97 -38.06 -22.57
N SER A 558 -30.18 -38.58 -23.79
CA SER A 558 -31.48 -39.11 -24.23
C SER A 558 -31.77 -40.54 -23.78
N SER A 559 -30.86 -41.19 -23.05
CA SER A 559 -31.00 -42.61 -22.66
C SER A 559 -31.44 -42.75 -21.21
N ASP A 560 -31.92 -43.95 -20.84
CA ASP A 560 -32.24 -44.28 -19.44
C ASP A 560 -31.01 -44.26 -18.49
N ASN A 561 -29.79 -44.13 -19.04
CA ASN A 561 -28.54 -44.12 -18.29
C ASN A 561 -27.60 -43.00 -18.79
N PRO A 562 -27.94 -41.73 -18.55
CA PRO A 562 -27.05 -40.62 -18.85
C PRO A 562 -25.74 -40.77 -18.06
N ILE A 563 -24.62 -40.37 -18.66
CA ILE A 563 -23.29 -40.50 -18.04
C ILE A 563 -22.57 -39.16 -17.97
N VAL A 564 -21.81 -38.97 -16.90
CA VAL A 564 -20.77 -37.95 -16.81
C VAL A 564 -19.41 -38.64 -16.69
N ARG A 565 -18.41 -38.13 -17.40
CA ARG A 565 -17.10 -38.79 -17.54
C ARG A 565 -15.98 -37.78 -17.71
N ALA A 566 -14.84 -38.12 -17.11
CA ALA A 566 -13.60 -37.37 -17.20
C ALA A 566 -12.43 -38.33 -17.42
N GLY A 567 -11.49 -37.98 -18.29
CA GLY A 567 -10.35 -38.85 -18.58
C GLY A 567 -9.36 -38.22 -19.53
N VAL A 568 -8.55 -39.09 -20.14
CA VAL A 568 -7.53 -38.72 -21.12
C VAL A 568 -7.81 -39.48 -22.40
N TYR A 569 -7.81 -38.79 -23.53
CA TYR A 569 -7.77 -39.42 -24.83
C TYR A 569 -6.30 -39.57 -25.23
N LYS A 570 -5.87 -40.81 -25.53
CA LYS A 570 -4.49 -41.12 -25.86
C LYS A 570 -4.46 -42.19 -26.95
N ASP A 571 -3.65 -41.99 -27.99
CA ASP A 571 -3.51 -42.90 -29.14
C ASP A 571 -4.87 -43.26 -29.79
N GLY A 572 -5.74 -42.27 -29.98
CA GLY A 572 -7.06 -42.49 -30.59
C GLY A 572 -8.09 -43.21 -29.71
N LYS A 573 -7.81 -43.39 -28.41
CA LYS A 573 -8.70 -44.13 -27.49
C LYS A 573 -8.92 -43.39 -26.16
N PRO A 574 -10.16 -43.36 -25.64
CA PRO A 574 -10.44 -42.76 -24.34
C PRO A 574 -10.02 -43.68 -23.18
N GLN A 575 -9.24 -43.14 -22.26
CA GLN A 575 -8.88 -43.71 -20.97
C GLN A 575 -9.62 -42.96 -19.87
N TRP A 576 -10.79 -43.47 -19.45
CA TRP A 576 -11.62 -42.83 -18.42
C TRP A 576 -11.01 -42.97 -17.02
N ILE A 577 -10.78 -41.84 -16.35
CA ILE A 577 -10.32 -41.79 -14.96
C ILE A 577 -11.52 -41.84 -14.01
N LYS A 578 -12.57 -41.07 -14.34
CA LYS A 578 -13.83 -41.03 -13.61
C LYS A 578 -14.98 -41.20 -14.59
N LYS A 579 -15.97 -42.03 -14.22
CA LYS A 579 -17.20 -42.25 -14.98
C LYS A 579 -18.31 -42.65 -14.00
N LYS A 580 -19.46 -41.97 -14.05
CA LYS A 580 -20.66 -42.36 -13.30
C LYS A 580 -21.90 -42.19 -14.16
N ASN A 581 -22.93 -43.00 -13.88
CA ASN A 581 -24.27 -42.73 -14.38
C ASN A 581 -24.87 -41.59 -13.54
N ILE A 582 -25.55 -40.65 -14.19
CA ILE A 582 -26.27 -39.57 -13.54
C ILE A 582 -27.60 -40.15 -13.04
N LYS A 583 -27.84 -40.12 -11.72
CA LYS A 583 -29.11 -40.55 -11.11
C LYS A 583 -30.01 -39.34 -10.84
N ASN A 584 -31.31 -39.58 -10.65
CA ASN A 584 -32.26 -38.53 -10.27
C ASN A 584 -31.77 -37.79 -9.01
N GLY A 585 -31.58 -36.47 -9.14
CA GLY A 585 -31.11 -35.57 -8.08
C GLY A 585 -29.59 -35.35 -8.01
N ASP A 586 -28.77 -36.02 -8.85
CA ASP A 586 -27.32 -35.81 -8.86
C ASP A 586 -26.90 -34.56 -9.65
N LEU A 587 -27.51 -34.36 -10.83
CA LEU A 587 -27.32 -33.25 -11.77
C LEU A 587 -28.60 -33.18 -12.63
N GLU A 588 -29.22 -32.01 -12.77
CA GLU A 588 -30.41 -31.80 -13.61
C GLU A 588 -29.97 -31.50 -15.05
N LEU A 589 -29.69 -32.55 -15.82
CA LEU A 589 -29.18 -32.43 -17.19
C LEU A 589 -30.17 -32.94 -18.22
N GLY A 590 -30.48 -32.09 -19.21
CA GLY A 590 -31.44 -32.38 -20.28
C GLY A 590 -30.80 -32.42 -21.67
N GLN A 591 -31.53 -33.00 -22.63
CA GLN A 591 -31.27 -32.77 -24.05
C GLN A 591 -31.97 -31.49 -24.49
N ASN A 592 -31.46 -30.83 -25.54
CA ASN A 592 -32.01 -29.59 -26.07
C ASN A 592 -32.06 -28.44 -25.03
N GLU A 593 -31.12 -28.44 -24.09
CA GLU A 593 -30.92 -27.43 -23.06
C GLU A 593 -29.42 -27.11 -22.95
N PHE A 594 -29.10 -25.85 -22.66
CA PHE A 594 -27.73 -25.41 -22.46
C PHE A 594 -27.33 -25.60 -21.00
N HIS A 595 -26.20 -26.26 -20.79
CA HIS A 595 -25.55 -26.36 -19.49
C HIS A 595 -24.12 -25.81 -19.59
N THR A 596 -23.63 -25.21 -18.50
CA THR A 596 -22.29 -24.61 -18.46
C THR A 596 -21.27 -25.66 -18.03
N TYR A 597 -20.28 -25.93 -18.87
CA TYR A 597 -19.19 -26.84 -18.56
C TYR A 597 -17.93 -26.01 -18.30
N LYS A 598 -17.20 -26.34 -17.23
CA LYS A 598 -15.93 -25.68 -16.89
C LYS A 598 -14.85 -26.69 -16.50
N ALA A 599 -13.64 -26.46 -16.98
CA ALA A 599 -12.43 -27.18 -16.59
C ALA A 599 -11.36 -26.20 -16.10
N GLU A 600 -10.93 -26.34 -14.85
CA GLU A 600 -9.77 -25.66 -14.27
C GLU A 600 -8.61 -26.65 -14.22
N PHE A 601 -7.44 -26.29 -14.74
CA PHE A 601 -6.29 -27.18 -14.78
C PHE A 601 -4.98 -26.45 -14.41
N LYS A 602 -4.30 -26.93 -13.36
CA LYS A 602 -3.00 -26.42 -12.89
C LYS A 602 -2.05 -27.55 -12.56
N GLY A 603 -0.90 -27.61 -13.23
CA GLY A 603 0.07 -28.70 -13.08
C GLY A 603 -0.57 -30.06 -13.41
N ASN A 604 -0.68 -30.93 -12.41
CA ASN A 604 -1.33 -32.25 -12.53
C ASN A 604 -2.72 -32.31 -11.87
N VAL A 605 -3.29 -31.18 -11.46
CA VAL A 605 -4.60 -31.12 -10.82
C VAL A 605 -5.61 -30.50 -11.78
N HIS A 606 -6.71 -31.20 -12.01
CA HIS A 606 -7.80 -30.80 -12.89
C HIS A 606 -9.11 -30.82 -12.11
N LYS A 607 -9.83 -29.71 -12.03
CA LYS A 607 -11.18 -29.64 -11.46
C LYS A 607 -12.18 -29.41 -12.58
N VAL A 608 -13.29 -30.12 -12.52
CA VAL A 608 -14.32 -30.09 -13.58
C VAL A 608 -15.69 -29.87 -12.98
N TYR A 609 -16.49 -29.01 -13.63
CA TYR A 609 -17.75 -28.51 -13.13
C TYR A 609 -18.83 -28.57 -14.21
N ILE A 610 -20.07 -28.75 -13.79
CA ILE A 610 -21.27 -28.60 -14.62
C ILE A 610 -22.23 -27.72 -13.84
N ASP A 611 -22.73 -26.64 -14.44
CA ASP A 611 -23.61 -25.63 -13.83
C ASP A 611 -23.07 -25.20 -12.45
N ASN A 612 -21.77 -24.90 -12.41
CA ASN A 612 -21.00 -24.51 -11.23
C ASN A 612 -20.91 -25.54 -10.09
N HIS A 613 -21.51 -26.72 -10.23
CA HIS A 613 -21.32 -27.81 -9.30
C HIS A 613 -20.01 -28.53 -9.59
N LEU A 614 -19.09 -28.56 -8.62
CA LEU A 614 -17.86 -29.34 -8.71
C LEU A 614 -18.21 -30.83 -8.88
N VAL A 615 -17.98 -31.36 -10.08
CA VAL A 615 -18.23 -32.77 -10.36
C VAL A 615 -17.09 -33.61 -9.82
N TRP A 616 -15.84 -33.27 -10.17
CA TRP A 616 -14.65 -33.97 -9.69
C TRP A 616 -13.41 -33.08 -9.60
N LYS A 617 -12.53 -33.44 -8.66
CA LYS A 617 -11.11 -33.08 -8.66
C LYS A 617 -10.28 -34.32 -9.04
N ILE A 618 -9.49 -34.19 -10.09
CA ILE A 618 -8.72 -35.26 -10.72
C ILE A 618 -7.24 -34.90 -10.59
N LYS A 619 -6.41 -35.88 -10.23
CA LYS A 619 -4.96 -35.73 -10.22
C LYS A 619 -4.36 -36.70 -11.23
N ASP A 620 -3.78 -36.19 -12.30
CA ASP A 620 -3.24 -36.95 -13.42
C ASP A 620 -2.18 -36.12 -14.18
N ASP A 621 -1.11 -36.78 -14.62
CA ASP A 621 0.11 -36.22 -15.21
C ASP A 621 0.40 -36.82 -16.60
N LYS A 622 -0.57 -37.49 -17.25
CA LYS A 622 -0.35 -38.14 -18.55
C LYS A 622 -0.07 -37.17 -19.69
N ILE A 623 -0.49 -35.91 -19.56
CA ILE A 623 -0.23 -34.82 -20.52
C ILE A 623 0.23 -33.60 -19.74
N GLU A 624 1.55 -33.38 -19.71
CA GLU A 624 2.17 -32.26 -18.98
C GLU A 624 2.41 -31.03 -19.84
N GLU A 625 2.49 -31.21 -21.16
CA GLU A 625 2.79 -30.15 -22.11
C GLU A 625 1.61 -29.21 -22.34
N ALA A 626 1.91 -27.98 -22.75
CA ALA A 626 0.90 -27.03 -23.17
C ALA A 626 0.19 -27.53 -24.45
N GLY A 627 -1.11 -27.27 -24.57
CA GLY A 627 -1.85 -27.62 -25.77
C GLY A 627 -3.14 -26.82 -25.93
N LEU A 628 -3.81 -27.04 -27.04
CA LEU A 628 -5.04 -26.35 -27.42
C LEU A 628 -6.22 -26.77 -26.54
N VAL A 629 -7.21 -25.87 -26.46
CA VAL A 629 -8.54 -26.15 -25.90
C VAL A 629 -9.55 -26.32 -27.02
N GLY A 630 -10.66 -27.00 -26.76
CA GLY A 630 -11.69 -27.17 -27.77
C GLY A 630 -12.80 -28.14 -27.39
N PHE A 631 -13.48 -28.67 -28.39
CA PHE A 631 -14.63 -29.53 -28.19
C PHE A 631 -14.44 -30.89 -28.82
N HIS A 632 -14.92 -31.93 -28.13
CA HIS A 632 -15.06 -33.29 -28.66
C HIS A 632 -16.50 -33.75 -28.49
N CYS A 633 -17.16 -34.08 -29.59
CA CYS A 633 -18.53 -34.58 -29.56
C CYS A 633 -18.81 -35.67 -30.58
N GLY A 634 -19.78 -36.53 -30.28
CA GLY A 634 -20.12 -37.69 -31.12
C GLY A 634 -21.36 -37.51 -32.01
N ARG A 635 -22.13 -36.43 -31.82
CA ARG A 635 -23.40 -36.14 -32.50
C ARG A 635 -23.72 -34.65 -32.42
N HIS A 636 -24.91 -34.27 -32.92
CA HIS A 636 -25.36 -32.90 -33.02
C HIS A 636 -25.30 -32.18 -31.67
N THR A 637 -24.43 -31.18 -31.59
CA THR A 637 -24.14 -30.43 -30.37
C THR A 637 -23.95 -28.96 -30.75
N SER A 638 -24.50 -28.06 -29.94
CA SER A 638 -24.24 -26.62 -30.06
C SER A 638 -23.35 -26.13 -28.92
N PHE A 639 -22.54 -25.11 -29.19
CA PHE A 639 -21.66 -24.46 -28.23
C PHE A 639 -21.79 -22.93 -28.33
N ARG A 640 -21.75 -22.23 -27.18
CA ARG A 640 -21.74 -20.76 -27.10
C ARG A 640 -21.04 -20.28 -25.82
N ASN A 641 -20.96 -18.96 -25.63
CA ASN A 641 -20.39 -18.34 -24.42
C ASN A 641 -19.01 -18.92 -24.04
N VAL A 642 -18.14 -19.09 -25.03
CA VAL A 642 -16.84 -19.75 -24.86
C VAL A 642 -15.86 -18.77 -24.22
N LYS A 643 -15.21 -19.18 -23.14
CA LYS A 643 -14.22 -18.38 -22.41
C LYS A 643 -12.99 -19.21 -22.09
N VAL A 644 -11.82 -18.60 -22.26
CA VAL A 644 -10.53 -19.23 -21.98
C VAL A 644 -9.69 -18.27 -21.15
N TRP A 645 -9.23 -18.72 -20.00
CA TRP A 645 -8.25 -18.02 -19.18
C TRP A 645 -6.96 -18.82 -19.15
N LYS A 646 -5.85 -18.13 -19.34
CA LYS A 646 -4.51 -18.70 -19.18
C LYS A 646 -4.00 -18.35 -17.79
N TRP A 647 -3.73 -19.37 -16.99
CA TRP A 647 -3.02 -19.18 -15.73
C TRP A 647 -1.52 -19.04 -16.03
N ASN A 648 -0.87 -18.11 -15.33
CA ASN A 648 0.57 -17.91 -15.43
C ASN A 648 1.34 -18.98 -14.63
#